data_AF-A0AAW3AXH0-F1
#
_entry.id   AF-A0AAW3AXH0-F1
#
_cell.length_a   1.000
_cell.length_b   1.000
_cell.length_c   1.000
_cell.angle_alpha   90.00
_cell.angle_beta   90.00
_cell.angle_gamma   90.00
#
_symmetry.space_group_name_H-M   'P 1'
#
loop_
_entity.id
_entity.type
_entity.pdbx_description
1 polymer ?
#
loop_
_entity_poly.entity_id
_entity_poly.type
_entity_poly.pdbx_seq_one_letter_code
_entity_poly.pdbx_strand_id
1 'polypeptide(L)'
;MPKRTRKASAARKLPPATGKRKYTRRATAAAPTAVDGAIDDTTVGAAAYNSSKSAIEVTHDPSTQCGGDGALSTDGHDTWEEEEVYSGRYELSPEETYRQTSARLLLPLPAVRFVLTQAKEGATVPFLARYRQGETGRMDEMQLRLVMDTAKEVTEVHRRRQFMLRSLESRGLLTPALQSALESMAHVSQLEDAWEPYKERRTSLASRGRAAGLGPYAEALLHFNPEDPECKVRLDELSALVHRTDDGERLLTAIIAEDVQRSGELRRRIGEYCRHTARLSCTLMTKPRKNVARELQEESFEALRRHFAYYDKKSWSVQRIAAHVVLALQRGEAKGALKVDTESGPKSHGLFMHTVREQYPALNRLLPLSSSSVPTADGAGAYSHVFHAFSYGRKIVHAGLQTAYDHLVKQAQFAIRRDLKKSAEREAIVVFAHNLHHMLLQRPLSRSRILAMDPGLANGVKCVALDEHGAVETFFTCTLMDEQKMRRYVIQVIESKKLNKVVIGNGTASGRVTDLIADLIKQQKWEDVEFAVVSEAGASVYSVSDIAKEEFPNLDVMYRGAVSIGRRVLDPLSELVKIPVRSMGIGMYQHDVNEKELMRELNYVLESCVAKVGINAASANRCVMEKVPGINKRVVDQIVLVRHARKLHSREDLRRVPAMTESVYQQIAGFFRFPNSPEPLDNTSIHPESYPVVRRLVMLYTAGQLGDGEMMAKKPEDAAGGAATALGNACTRQQVAQQLERMSPTQLAKLASEKLSCNVETLELLRQELLHPGLDPRASLPHAGLLRREVYDVKSLRPGQLLSGVVQSVTMFGAFVDCGLHDSVLLRGEGVDALQVGMYLNQCICFDSLDHLKRPRMLLVGPPAHAASGASADGMKGGASSAAPRRLRLEAEDVLGSNGRGFVSQAAPAAGLYDLQASHVQGDITAAAPTLTVRVMQERKRRAGEALGSANNTSIPSSMKVEERSQTNLTSREHLSHPPVTKRARAEPEADATARHVQRRVETAIVSSADARPHSALHSPLPSVSTLKGGFTKPSAKCSQTSKPTARGVHAGGVSDQHGTGGGSSDAVFSF
;
A
#
# COMPACT_ATOMS: atom_id res chain seq x y z
N MET A 1 -56.90 -21.37 -7.48
CA MET A 1 -57.51 -22.03 -8.66
C MET A 1 -57.05 -21.29 -9.89
N PRO A 2 -56.93 -21.91 -11.08
CA PRO A 2 -56.91 -23.36 -11.42
C PRO A 2 -55.45 -23.91 -11.37
N LYS A 3 -55.06 -25.21 -11.46
CA LYS A 3 -55.52 -26.42 -12.21
C LYS A 3 -55.25 -26.28 -13.74
N ARG A 4 -54.80 -27.25 -14.56
CA ARG A 4 -54.61 -28.74 -14.58
C ARG A 4 -53.38 -29.07 -15.50
N THR A 5 -52.76 -30.25 -15.64
CA THR A 5 -52.35 -31.40 -14.78
C THR A 5 -51.49 -32.40 -15.59
N ARG A 6 -50.45 -33.03 -14.98
CA ARG A 6 -49.84 -34.36 -15.28
C ARG A 6 -49.14 -34.66 -16.64
N LYS A 7 -47.94 -35.27 -16.53
CA LYS A 7 -47.69 -36.67 -16.93
C LYS A 7 -46.59 -37.31 -16.05
N ALA A 8 -46.56 -38.64 -15.99
CA ALA A 8 -45.56 -39.48 -15.32
C ALA A 8 -45.12 -40.57 -16.34
N SER A 9 -44.27 -41.58 -16.09
CA SER A 9 -43.60 -42.11 -14.88
C SER A 9 -42.48 -43.08 -15.33
N ALA A 10 -41.37 -43.16 -14.60
CA ALA A 10 -40.45 -44.32 -14.61
C ALA A 10 -39.70 -44.40 -13.28
N ALA A 11 -39.32 -45.60 -12.82
CA ALA A 11 -38.76 -45.79 -11.48
C ALA A 11 -37.77 -46.97 -11.37
N ARG A 12 -37.02 -46.96 -10.25
CA ARG A 12 -36.50 -48.11 -9.45
C ARG A 12 -34.98 -48.34 -9.49
N LYS A 13 -34.48 -48.82 -8.33
CA LYS A 13 -33.15 -49.36 -7.98
C LYS A 13 -32.03 -48.37 -7.58
N LEU A 14 -31.97 -48.10 -6.28
CA LEU A 14 -30.71 -47.92 -5.54
C LEU A 14 -30.16 -49.30 -5.12
N PRO A 15 -28.82 -49.45 -5.07
CA PRO A 15 -28.15 -50.20 -3.99
C PRO A 15 -26.99 -49.32 -3.40
N PRO A 16 -26.05 -49.78 -2.53
CA PRO A 16 -25.80 -49.06 -1.27
C PRO A 16 -24.41 -48.41 -1.14
N ALA A 17 -24.20 -47.68 -0.04
CA ALA A 17 -22.98 -46.93 0.24
C ALA A 17 -21.83 -47.78 0.83
N THR A 18 -20.60 -47.49 0.39
CA THR A 18 -19.33 -47.88 1.03
C THR A 18 -18.35 -46.69 0.95
N GLY A 19 -17.30 -46.66 1.80
CA GLY A 19 -16.17 -45.72 1.63
C GLY A 19 -15.99 -44.59 2.65
N LYS A 20 -16.36 -44.76 3.93
CA LYS A 20 -15.95 -43.81 4.99
C LYS A 20 -14.44 -43.92 5.26
N ARG A 21 -13.64 -42.87 4.97
CA ARG A 21 -12.32 -42.69 5.59
C ARG A 21 -12.42 -41.75 6.80
N LYS A 22 -11.90 -42.20 7.95
CA LYS A 22 -11.91 -41.47 9.21
C LYS A 22 -10.64 -40.61 9.34
N TYR A 23 -10.78 -39.36 9.78
CA TYR A 23 -9.72 -38.70 10.54
C TYR A 23 -9.81 -39.16 12.00
N THR A 24 -8.70 -39.56 12.60
CA THR A 24 -8.62 -39.83 14.05
C THR A 24 -7.33 -39.27 14.61
N ARG A 25 -7.46 -38.41 15.63
CA ARG A 25 -6.38 -38.08 16.57
C ARG A 25 -5.75 -39.35 17.12
N ARG A 26 -4.46 -39.32 17.45
CA ARG A 26 -3.89 -40.15 18.51
C ARG A 26 -2.93 -39.32 19.34
N ALA A 27 -2.98 -39.51 20.66
CA ALA A 27 -2.07 -38.94 21.63
C ALA A 27 -1.44 -40.09 22.45
N THR A 28 -0.28 -39.82 23.05
CA THR A 28 0.24 -40.40 24.31
C THR A 28 -0.09 -41.85 24.67
N ALA A 29 0.93 -42.73 24.74
CA ALA A 29 0.97 -43.83 25.71
C ALA A 29 2.39 -44.41 25.93
N ALA A 30 2.76 -44.54 27.21
CA ALA A 30 3.50 -45.61 27.88
C ALA A 30 4.81 -46.23 27.33
N ALA A 31 5.77 -46.28 28.24
CA ALA A 31 7.03 -47.03 28.27
C ALA A 31 6.88 -48.57 28.44
N PRO A 32 8.01 -49.31 28.35
CA PRO A 32 8.29 -50.53 29.13
C PRO A 32 9.21 -50.24 30.35
N THR A 33 9.53 -51.25 31.17
CA THR A 33 9.99 -51.06 32.57
C THR A 33 11.28 -51.79 32.99
N ALA A 34 12.13 -51.04 33.73
CA ALA A 34 12.90 -51.43 34.93
C ALA A 34 14.18 -52.31 34.83
N VAL A 35 14.98 -52.23 35.92
CA VAL A 35 16.19 -53.02 36.29
C VAL A 35 17.46 -52.62 35.49
N ASP A 36 18.60 -52.19 36.07
CA ASP A 36 19.00 -51.95 37.48
C ASP A 36 20.13 -50.87 37.58
N GLY A 37 20.58 -50.50 38.79
CA GLY A 37 21.99 -50.11 39.02
C GLY A 37 22.40 -48.61 39.08
N ALA A 38 22.34 -48.04 40.29
CA ALA A 38 23.46 -47.41 41.04
C ALA A 38 24.37 -46.26 40.49
N ILE A 39 24.53 -45.23 41.36
CA ILE A 39 25.76 -44.46 41.72
C ILE A 39 26.22 -43.21 40.90
N ASP A 40 26.08 -42.07 41.60
CA ASP A 40 26.96 -40.89 41.82
C ASP A 40 27.56 -39.94 40.74
N ASP A 41 27.55 -38.67 41.17
CA ASP A 41 28.58 -37.61 41.09
C ASP A 41 28.96 -36.80 39.81
N THR A 42 28.49 -35.55 39.85
CA THR A 42 29.28 -34.28 39.79
C THR A 42 29.69 -33.60 38.46
N THR A 43 29.74 -32.27 38.58
CA THR A 43 30.59 -31.27 37.89
C THR A 43 30.50 -31.03 36.37
N VAL A 44 29.99 -29.84 36.04
CA VAL A 44 30.75 -28.74 35.42
C VAL A 44 31.87 -29.11 34.43
N GLY A 45 31.67 -28.76 33.15
CA GLY A 45 32.72 -28.69 32.12
C GLY A 45 32.25 -27.85 30.93
N ALA A 46 33.16 -27.12 30.26
CA ALA A 46 32.78 -26.16 29.22
C ALA A 46 33.68 -26.22 27.96
N ALA A 47 33.04 -25.96 26.82
CA ALA A 47 33.61 -25.44 25.58
C ALA A 47 34.59 -26.33 24.77
N ALA A 48 35.05 -25.73 23.65
CA ALA A 48 36.04 -26.20 22.67
C ALA A 48 35.59 -27.20 21.58
N TYR A 49 35.40 -26.64 20.38
CA TYR A 49 35.89 -27.15 19.09
C TYR A 49 36.81 -28.39 19.11
N ASN A 50 36.56 -29.34 18.20
CA ASN A 50 37.43 -29.42 17.02
C ASN A 50 36.77 -30.06 15.80
N SER A 51 37.41 -29.89 14.64
CA SER A 51 37.04 -30.53 13.37
C SER A 51 37.94 -31.73 13.07
N SER A 52 37.44 -32.75 12.36
CA SER A 52 38.29 -33.69 11.61
C SER A 52 37.50 -34.40 10.51
N LYS A 53 38.24 -34.86 9.49
CA LYS A 53 37.73 -35.56 8.31
C LYS A 53 37.43 -37.03 8.62
N SER A 54 36.56 -37.63 7.81
CA SER A 54 36.89 -38.92 7.19
C SER A 54 36.29 -38.98 5.78
N ALA A 55 37.05 -39.50 4.83
CA ALA A 55 36.56 -39.90 3.51
C ALA A 55 36.87 -41.39 3.35
N ILE A 56 36.00 -42.13 2.66
CA ILE A 56 36.20 -43.54 2.35
C ILE A 56 35.81 -43.75 0.88
N GLU A 57 36.75 -44.29 0.11
CA GLU A 57 36.56 -44.70 -1.29
C GLU A 57 36.04 -46.14 -1.33
N VAL A 58 35.13 -46.46 -2.25
CA VAL A 58 34.86 -47.86 -2.66
C VAL A 58 34.64 -47.92 -4.18
N THR A 59 35.72 -48.32 -4.87
CA THR A 59 35.84 -49.02 -6.16
C THR A 59 34.60 -49.29 -7.04
N HIS A 60 34.74 -48.99 -8.34
CA HIS A 60 34.02 -49.70 -9.41
C HIS A 60 34.62 -51.09 -9.69
N ASP A 61 33.77 -52.05 -10.09
CA ASP A 61 33.98 -52.86 -11.32
C ASP A 61 32.60 -53.41 -11.80
N PRO A 62 32.41 -53.82 -13.09
CA PRO A 62 31.07 -53.97 -13.68
C PRO A 62 30.63 -55.43 -13.96
N SER A 63 29.49 -55.53 -14.66
CA SER A 63 28.95 -56.68 -15.43
C SER A 63 27.99 -57.66 -14.75
N THR A 64 26.70 -57.56 -15.13
CA THR A 64 25.82 -58.70 -15.43
C THR A 64 24.79 -58.23 -16.48
N GLN A 65 24.31 -59.13 -17.34
CA GLN A 65 23.45 -58.81 -18.48
C GLN A 65 21.96 -59.17 -18.27
N CYS A 66 21.12 -58.43 -19.01
CA CYS A 66 19.82 -58.85 -19.57
C CYS A 66 18.73 -59.43 -18.65
N GLY A 67 17.65 -58.66 -18.50
CA GLY A 67 16.33 -59.13 -18.08
C GLY A 67 15.35 -57.96 -18.18
N GLY A 68 14.47 -57.96 -19.17
CA GLY A 68 13.55 -56.85 -19.43
C GLY A 68 12.10 -57.30 -19.37
N ASP A 69 11.23 -56.42 -18.87
CA ASP A 69 9.84 -56.35 -19.33
C ASP A 69 9.27 -54.95 -19.11
N GLY A 70 8.27 -54.57 -19.91
CA GLY A 70 7.88 -53.17 -20.10
C GLY A 70 6.71 -52.67 -19.23
N ALA A 71 6.89 -51.54 -18.54
CA ALA A 71 5.80 -50.71 -18.02
C ALA A 71 6.16 -49.22 -18.10
N LEU A 72 5.59 -48.47 -19.06
CA LEU A 72 5.77 -47.02 -19.15
C LEU A 72 4.93 -46.32 -18.06
N SER A 73 5.54 -46.01 -16.92
CA SER A 73 4.99 -45.05 -15.95
C SER A 73 5.21 -43.62 -16.43
N THR A 74 4.19 -43.02 -17.04
CA THR A 74 4.21 -41.64 -17.52
C THR A 74 4.07 -40.61 -16.39
N ASP A 75 5.10 -40.48 -15.55
CA ASP A 75 5.27 -39.35 -14.62
C ASP A 75 6.77 -39.01 -14.43
N GLY A 76 7.47 -38.85 -15.57
CA GLY A 76 8.86 -38.38 -15.62
C GLY A 76 8.97 -36.89 -15.29
N HIS A 77 9.07 -36.58 -14.00
CA HIS A 77 9.37 -35.25 -13.48
C HIS A 77 10.69 -34.69 -14.07
N ASP A 78 10.71 -33.42 -14.47
CA ASP A 78 11.96 -32.64 -14.59
C ASP A 78 12.38 -32.19 -13.18
N THR A 79 12.70 -33.15 -12.31
CA THR A 79 13.36 -32.91 -11.02
C THR A 79 14.89 -32.96 -11.17
N TRP A 80 15.40 -32.29 -12.20
CA TRP A 80 16.82 -31.99 -12.33
C TRP A 80 17.16 -30.81 -11.41
N GLU A 81 17.58 -31.15 -10.20
CA GLU A 81 18.47 -30.33 -9.35
C GLU A 81 17.98 -28.97 -8.81
N GLU A 82 16.66 -28.70 -8.73
CA GLU A 82 16.20 -27.56 -7.91
C GLU A 82 16.67 -27.70 -6.44
N GLU A 83 16.75 -28.91 -5.89
CA GLU A 83 17.24 -29.16 -4.51
C GLU A 83 18.75 -28.92 -4.34
N GLU A 84 19.61 -29.26 -5.31
CA GLU A 84 21.05 -28.93 -5.28
C GLU A 84 21.27 -27.40 -5.28
N VAL A 85 20.40 -26.64 -5.95
CA VAL A 85 20.41 -25.16 -5.94
C VAL A 85 19.91 -24.58 -4.60
N TYR A 86 19.32 -25.39 -3.72
CA TYR A 86 19.01 -25.07 -2.31
C TYR A 86 20.03 -25.65 -1.31
N SER A 87 21.11 -26.31 -1.74
CA SER A 87 22.11 -26.96 -0.87
C SER A 87 23.02 -26.01 -0.06
N GLY A 88 22.81 -24.68 -0.11
CA GLY A 88 23.64 -23.67 0.58
C GLY A 88 25.05 -23.46 0.02
N ARG A 89 25.57 -24.38 -0.82
CA ARG A 89 26.94 -24.36 -1.37
C ARG A 89 27.29 -23.13 -2.23
N TYR A 90 26.30 -22.35 -2.64
CA TYR A 90 26.43 -21.20 -3.55
C TYR A 90 25.85 -19.90 -2.96
N GLU A 91 25.79 -19.81 -1.63
CA GLU A 91 25.49 -18.56 -0.93
C GLU A 91 26.63 -17.55 -1.06
N LEU A 92 26.27 -16.29 -1.33
CA LEU A 92 27.23 -15.20 -1.40
C LEU A 92 27.78 -14.90 -0.01
N SER A 93 29.11 -14.80 0.13
CA SER A 93 29.73 -14.55 1.43
C SER A 93 29.23 -13.24 2.05
N PRO A 94 29.02 -13.14 3.37
CA PRO A 94 28.40 -11.96 3.98
C PRO A 94 29.10 -10.64 3.63
N GLU A 95 30.44 -10.61 3.65
CA GLU A 95 31.24 -9.43 3.26
C GLU A 95 31.09 -9.03 1.79
N GLU A 96 30.87 -10.00 0.89
CA GLU A 96 30.61 -9.72 -0.53
C GLU A 96 29.19 -9.17 -0.72
N THR A 97 28.20 -9.72 -0.02
CA THR A 97 26.84 -9.16 0.05
C THR A 97 26.86 -7.73 0.59
N TYR A 98 27.62 -7.46 1.67
CA TYR A 98 27.75 -6.12 2.25
C TYR A 98 28.40 -5.13 1.27
N ARG A 99 29.50 -5.53 0.60
CA ARG A 99 30.20 -4.69 -0.39
C ARG A 99 29.32 -4.41 -1.62
N GLN A 100 28.61 -5.39 -2.15
CA GLN A 100 27.70 -5.18 -3.28
C GLN A 100 26.46 -4.35 -2.91
N THR A 101 25.90 -4.51 -1.71
CA THR A 101 24.79 -3.65 -1.24
C THR A 101 25.27 -2.21 -1.00
N SER A 102 26.44 -2.01 -0.39
CA SER A 102 27.07 -0.70 -0.20
C SER A 102 27.32 0.01 -1.54
N ALA A 103 27.91 -0.70 -2.51
CA ALA A 103 28.19 -0.15 -3.84
C ALA A 103 26.92 0.20 -4.64
N ARG A 104 25.84 -0.61 -4.53
CA ARG A 104 24.55 -0.34 -5.20
C ARG A 104 23.82 0.87 -4.64
N LEU A 105 23.94 1.13 -3.33
CA LEU A 105 23.20 2.20 -2.65
C LEU A 105 24.03 3.46 -2.38
N LEU A 106 25.34 3.42 -2.67
CA LEU A 106 26.31 4.48 -2.34
C LEU A 106 26.37 4.81 -0.84
N LEU A 107 26.08 3.81 0.01
CA LEU A 107 26.05 3.92 1.47
C LEU A 107 27.34 3.38 2.11
N PRO A 108 27.82 3.94 3.24
CA PRO A 108 29.06 3.49 3.88
C PRO A 108 29.05 2.00 4.25
N LEU A 109 30.10 1.28 3.84
CA LEU A 109 30.24 -0.16 4.10
C LEU A 109 30.10 -0.55 5.59
N PRO A 110 30.68 0.18 6.57
CA PRO A 110 30.50 -0.15 7.98
C PRO A 110 29.04 -0.12 8.43
N ALA A 111 28.27 0.88 8.00
CA ALA A 111 26.85 1.02 8.33
C ALA A 111 26.00 -0.08 7.66
N VAL A 112 26.24 -0.37 6.38
CA VAL A 112 25.56 -1.46 5.65
C VAL A 112 25.85 -2.82 6.31
N ARG A 113 27.12 -3.09 6.67
CA ARG A 113 27.52 -4.29 7.41
C ARG A 113 26.83 -4.35 8.78
N PHE A 114 26.81 -3.26 9.53
CA PHE A 114 26.14 -3.20 10.84
C PHE A 114 24.64 -3.51 10.73
N VAL A 115 23.92 -2.82 9.83
CA VAL A 115 22.48 -3.02 9.60
C VAL A 115 22.17 -4.47 9.25
N LEU A 116 22.91 -5.07 8.32
CA LEU A 116 22.65 -6.44 7.86
C LEU A 116 23.08 -7.51 8.88
N THR A 117 24.08 -7.23 9.72
CA THR A 117 24.47 -8.09 10.86
C THR A 117 23.38 -8.06 11.93
N GLN A 118 22.98 -6.87 12.38
CA GLN A 118 21.92 -6.70 13.38
C GLN A 118 20.58 -7.25 12.90
N ALA A 119 20.20 -7.05 11.63
CA ALA A 119 18.99 -7.63 11.07
C ALA A 119 19.00 -9.17 11.07
N LYS A 120 20.17 -9.81 10.89
CA LYS A 120 20.34 -11.26 11.01
C LYS A 120 20.25 -11.75 12.46
N GLU A 121 20.62 -10.92 13.42
CA GLU A 121 20.43 -11.13 14.86
C GLU A 121 18.99 -10.85 15.34
N GLY A 122 18.09 -10.41 14.43
CA GLY A 122 16.69 -10.15 14.72
C GLY A 122 16.36 -8.70 15.09
N ALA A 123 17.29 -7.75 14.90
CA ALA A 123 17.05 -6.34 15.14
C ALA A 123 16.00 -5.77 14.20
N THR A 124 15.03 -5.02 14.75
CA THR A 124 13.91 -4.47 14.00
C THR A 124 14.24 -3.13 13.38
N VAL A 125 13.61 -2.80 12.24
CA VAL A 125 13.85 -1.52 11.56
C VAL A 125 13.56 -0.30 12.46
N PRO A 126 12.44 -0.22 13.22
CA PRO A 126 12.21 0.90 14.13
C PRO A 126 13.16 0.94 15.33
N PHE A 127 13.72 -0.21 15.76
CA PHE A 127 14.76 -0.25 16.80
C PHE A 127 16.06 0.35 16.27
N LEU A 128 16.51 -0.08 15.09
CA LEU A 128 17.72 0.44 14.44
C LEU A 128 17.59 1.95 14.14
N ALA A 129 16.45 2.37 13.58
CA ALA A 129 16.18 3.77 13.22
C ALA A 129 16.12 4.73 14.43
N ARG A 130 15.95 4.21 15.66
CA ARG A 130 15.86 5.03 16.89
C ARG A 130 17.08 4.90 17.78
N TYR A 131 17.55 3.68 18.01
CA TYR A 131 18.54 3.38 19.05
C TYR A 131 19.94 3.09 18.52
N ARG A 132 20.11 2.97 17.19
CA ARG A 132 21.42 2.73 16.54
C ARG A 132 21.77 3.76 15.46
N GLN A 133 21.31 5.00 15.62
CA GLN A 133 21.53 6.05 14.62
C GLN A 133 23.01 6.39 14.39
N GLY A 134 23.88 6.24 15.40
CA GLY A 134 25.32 6.46 15.20
C GLY A 134 25.94 5.37 14.32
N GLU A 135 25.64 4.11 14.62
CA GLU A 135 26.15 2.92 13.93
C GLU A 135 25.58 2.76 12.51
N THR A 136 24.34 3.19 12.28
CA THR A 136 23.72 3.18 10.95
C THR A 136 24.05 4.42 10.12
N GLY A 137 24.73 5.43 10.66
CA GLY A 137 24.98 6.70 9.94
C GLY A 137 23.70 7.50 9.70
N ARG A 138 22.80 7.50 10.69
CA ARG A 138 21.51 8.22 10.74
C ARG A 138 20.51 7.78 9.67
N MET A 139 20.56 6.51 9.24
CA MET A 139 19.59 5.95 8.30
C MET A 139 18.17 5.92 8.87
N ASP A 140 17.19 6.34 8.07
CA ASP A 140 15.77 6.24 8.42
C ASP A 140 15.17 4.83 8.17
N GLU A 141 13.91 4.63 8.55
CA GLU A 141 13.24 3.35 8.35
C GLU A 141 13.16 2.90 6.87
N MET A 142 13.09 3.83 5.92
CA MET A 142 13.00 3.52 4.49
C MET A 142 14.35 3.13 3.92
N GLN A 143 15.42 3.81 4.31
CA GLN A 143 16.80 3.49 3.95
C GLN A 143 17.23 2.15 4.54
N LEU A 144 16.87 1.85 5.80
CA LEU A 144 17.11 0.56 6.43
C LEU A 144 16.39 -0.60 5.70
N ARG A 145 15.11 -0.41 5.34
CA ARG A 145 14.36 -1.38 4.52
C ARG A 145 14.98 -1.55 3.13
N LEU A 146 15.45 -0.46 2.51
CA LEU A 146 16.11 -0.49 1.21
C LEU A 146 17.44 -1.25 1.24
N VAL A 147 18.26 -1.08 2.29
CA VAL A 147 19.47 -1.89 2.54
C VAL A 147 19.10 -3.38 2.65
N MET A 148 18.09 -3.72 3.45
CA MET A 148 17.64 -5.10 3.65
C MET A 148 17.05 -5.75 2.37
N ASP A 149 16.23 -5.05 1.60
CA ASP A 149 15.66 -5.58 0.35
C ASP A 149 16.70 -5.61 -0.79
N THR A 150 17.65 -4.67 -0.84
CA THR A 150 18.77 -4.70 -1.81
C THR A 150 19.74 -5.85 -1.52
N ALA A 151 20.02 -6.18 -0.25
CA ALA A 151 20.82 -7.35 0.11
C ALA A 151 20.17 -8.67 -0.32
N LYS A 152 18.83 -8.77 -0.24
CA LYS A 152 18.08 -9.91 -0.79
C LYS A 152 18.20 -9.98 -2.31
N GLU A 153 18.07 -8.84 -3.01
CA GLU A 153 18.25 -8.80 -4.47
C GLU A 153 19.68 -9.19 -4.88
N VAL A 154 20.71 -8.68 -4.22
CA VAL A 154 22.12 -9.05 -4.42
C VAL A 154 22.31 -10.57 -4.29
N THR A 155 21.74 -11.17 -3.23
CA THR A 155 21.84 -12.61 -2.96
C THR A 155 21.13 -13.44 -4.04
N GLU A 156 19.91 -13.08 -4.42
CA GLU A 156 19.14 -13.79 -5.45
C GLU A 156 19.74 -13.61 -6.85
N VAL A 157 20.30 -12.44 -7.18
CA VAL A 157 21.05 -12.21 -8.42
C VAL A 157 22.28 -13.11 -8.49
N HIS A 158 23.04 -13.22 -7.40
CA HIS A 158 24.18 -14.14 -7.36
C HIS A 158 23.74 -15.60 -7.54
N ARG A 159 22.74 -16.04 -6.76
CA ARG A 159 22.19 -17.39 -6.82
C ARG A 159 21.69 -17.75 -8.22
N ARG A 160 20.91 -16.88 -8.85
CA ARG A 160 20.35 -17.12 -10.19
C ARG A 160 21.43 -17.13 -11.27
N ARG A 161 22.47 -16.28 -11.15
CA ARG A 161 23.65 -16.31 -12.03
C ARG A 161 24.41 -17.63 -11.92
N GLN A 162 24.68 -18.11 -10.70
CA GLN A 162 25.39 -19.39 -10.49
C GLN A 162 24.67 -20.57 -11.14
N PHE A 163 23.34 -20.64 -10.99
CA PHE A 163 22.52 -21.64 -11.68
C PHE A 163 22.67 -21.58 -13.21
N MET A 164 22.61 -20.39 -13.81
CA MET A 164 22.75 -20.23 -15.26
C MET A 164 24.14 -20.62 -15.76
N LEU A 165 25.21 -20.21 -15.07
CA LEU A 165 26.59 -20.56 -15.45
C LEU A 165 26.77 -22.09 -15.46
N ARG A 166 26.36 -22.78 -14.39
CA ARG A 166 26.41 -24.24 -14.25
C ARG A 166 25.62 -24.97 -15.34
N SER A 167 24.42 -24.48 -15.66
CA SER A 167 23.57 -25.07 -16.69
C SER A 167 24.05 -24.74 -18.11
N LEU A 168 24.95 -23.78 -18.30
CA LEU A 168 25.67 -23.59 -19.57
C LEU A 168 26.91 -24.48 -19.64
N GLU A 169 27.67 -24.58 -18.55
CA GLU A 169 28.90 -25.38 -18.42
C GLU A 169 28.63 -26.88 -18.64
N SER A 170 27.67 -27.45 -17.93
CA SER A 170 27.26 -28.86 -18.04
C SER A 170 26.75 -29.28 -19.43
N ARG A 171 26.33 -28.32 -20.27
CA ARG A 171 25.91 -28.55 -21.66
C ARG A 171 26.96 -28.14 -22.70
N GLY A 172 28.15 -27.70 -22.28
CA GLY A 172 29.22 -27.23 -23.17
C GLY A 172 28.91 -25.90 -23.89
N LEU A 173 27.93 -25.13 -23.41
CA LEU A 173 27.45 -23.88 -24.02
C LEU A 173 28.07 -22.62 -23.39
N LEU A 174 28.85 -22.75 -22.32
CA LEU A 174 29.47 -21.62 -21.64
C LEU A 174 30.72 -21.13 -22.39
N THR A 175 30.61 -20.02 -23.12
CA THR A 175 31.78 -19.31 -23.67
C THR A 175 32.32 -18.29 -22.67
N PRO A 176 33.63 -17.96 -22.68
CA PRO A 176 34.20 -16.94 -21.77
C PRO A 176 33.52 -15.56 -21.90
N ALA A 177 33.09 -15.19 -23.11
CA ALA A 177 32.33 -13.97 -23.34
C ALA A 177 30.92 -14.00 -22.71
N LEU A 178 30.23 -15.16 -22.78
CA LEU A 178 28.93 -15.35 -22.15
C LEU A 178 29.03 -15.40 -20.61
N GLN A 179 30.08 -16.02 -20.08
CA GLN A 179 30.40 -15.99 -18.65
C GLN A 179 30.57 -14.55 -18.15
N SER A 180 31.50 -13.79 -18.75
CA SER A 180 31.78 -12.40 -18.36
C SER A 180 30.54 -11.50 -18.50
N ALA A 181 29.72 -11.72 -19.53
CA ALA A 181 28.44 -11.03 -19.69
C ALA A 181 27.48 -11.30 -18.51
N LEU A 182 27.26 -12.57 -18.15
CA LEU A 182 26.38 -12.95 -17.03
C LEU A 182 26.93 -12.48 -15.66
N GLU A 183 28.24 -12.47 -15.49
CA GLU A 183 28.93 -11.92 -14.32
C GLU A 183 28.68 -10.42 -14.17
N SER A 184 28.72 -9.66 -15.27
CA SER A 184 28.47 -8.21 -15.26
C SER A 184 27.02 -7.79 -14.94
N MET A 185 26.03 -8.69 -15.09
CA MET A 185 24.62 -8.36 -14.94
C MET A 185 24.22 -8.14 -13.48
N ALA A 186 23.53 -7.03 -13.20
CA ALA A 186 23.20 -6.59 -11.85
C ALA A 186 21.79 -7.02 -11.38
N HIS A 187 20.89 -7.37 -12.30
CA HIS A 187 19.47 -7.67 -11.99
C HIS A 187 19.01 -9.01 -12.57
N VAL A 188 18.08 -9.67 -11.88
CA VAL A 188 17.51 -10.97 -12.30
C VAL A 188 16.83 -10.89 -13.67
N SER A 189 16.26 -9.75 -14.03
CA SER A 189 15.66 -9.51 -15.35
C SER A 189 16.69 -9.56 -16.49
N GLN A 190 17.88 -9.00 -16.29
CA GLN A 190 18.97 -9.03 -17.28
C GLN A 190 19.47 -10.46 -17.49
N LEU A 191 19.65 -11.18 -16.38
CA LEU A 191 20.00 -12.60 -16.37
C LEU A 191 18.96 -13.45 -17.12
N GLU A 192 17.66 -13.26 -16.85
CA GLU A 192 16.58 -13.98 -17.56
C GLU A 192 16.49 -13.64 -19.05
N ASP A 193 16.66 -12.37 -19.44
CA ASP A 193 16.65 -11.95 -20.85
C ASP A 193 17.86 -12.54 -21.63
N ALA A 194 19.02 -12.68 -20.97
CA ALA A 194 20.21 -13.34 -21.50
C ALA A 194 20.11 -14.87 -21.52
N TRP A 195 19.38 -15.46 -20.57
CA TRP A 195 19.17 -16.90 -20.42
C TRP A 195 18.13 -17.48 -21.40
N GLU A 196 17.13 -16.68 -21.81
CA GLU A 196 16.02 -17.11 -22.69
C GLU A 196 16.42 -17.92 -23.95
N PRO A 197 17.52 -17.63 -24.70
CA PRO A 197 17.91 -18.43 -25.86
C PRO A 197 18.30 -19.88 -25.53
N TYR A 198 18.79 -20.11 -24.31
CA TYR A 198 19.35 -21.37 -23.81
C TYR A 198 18.35 -22.18 -22.99
N LYS A 199 17.11 -21.67 -22.80
CA LYS A 199 16.02 -22.40 -22.15
C LYS A 199 15.49 -23.49 -23.08
N GLU A 200 15.58 -24.72 -22.62
CA GLU A 200 14.99 -25.86 -23.30
C GLU A 200 13.46 -25.81 -23.21
N ARG A 201 12.79 -26.25 -24.29
CA ARG A 201 11.34 -26.21 -24.44
C ARG A 201 10.85 -27.62 -24.75
N ARG A 202 10.49 -28.37 -23.70
CA ARG A 202 10.19 -29.83 -23.70
C ARG A 202 9.48 -30.36 -24.96
N THR A 203 8.52 -29.63 -25.53
CA THR A 203 7.87 -29.98 -26.81
C THR A 203 7.45 -28.74 -27.64
N SER A 204 8.36 -28.14 -28.43
CA SER A 204 8.01 -27.09 -29.42
C SER A 204 7.83 -27.67 -30.83
N LEU A 205 7.05 -27.00 -31.70
CA LEU A 205 6.95 -27.41 -33.13
C LEU A 205 8.31 -27.37 -33.83
N ALA A 206 9.19 -26.42 -33.45
CA ALA A 206 10.56 -26.39 -33.94
C ALA A 206 11.38 -27.61 -33.45
N SER A 207 11.23 -28.03 -32.19
CA SER A 207 11.90 -29.24 -31.68
C SER A 207 11.45 -30.51 -32.43
N ARG A 208 10.14 -30.66 -32.71
CA ARG A 208 9.63 -31.72 -33.60
C ARG A 208 10.23 -31.65 -35.00
N GLY A 209 10.32 -30.44 -35.57
CA GLY A 209 10.91 -30.24 -36.90
C GLY A 209 12.40 -30.58 -36.97
N ARG A 210 13.19 -30.19 -35.96
CA ARG A 210 14.62 -30.55 -35.89
C ARG A 210 14.81 -32.06 -35.70
N ALA A 211 13.99 -32.71 -34.87
CA ALA A 211 13.98 -34.17 -34.75
C ALA A 211 13.55 -34.90 -36.05
N ALA A 212 12.72 -34.27 -36.88
CA ALA A 212 12.36 -34.73 -38.22
C ALA A 212 13.37 -34.33 -39.31
N GLY A 213 14.59 -33.89 -38.95
CA GLY A 213 15.66 -33.57 -39.89
C GLY A 213 15.56 -32.21 -40.60
N LEU A 214 14.53 -31.40 -40.33
CA LEU A 214 14.31 -30.11 -41.00
C LEU A 214 15.24 -28.98 -40.51
N GLY A 215 16.12 -29.24 -39.54
CA GLY A 215 17.04 -28.26 -38.95
C GLY A 215 18.02 -27.62 -39.96
N PRO A 216 18.89 -28.41 -40.64
CA PRO A 216 19.84 -27.89 -41.63
C PRO A 216 19.19 -27.15 -42.80
N TYR A 217 17.93 -27.51 -43.13
CA TYR A 217 17.15 -26.85 -44.17
C TYR A 217 16.64 -25.47 -43.72
N ALA A 218 16.37 -25.26 -42.43
CA ALA A 218 16.07 -23.93 -41.87
C ALA A 218 17.32 -23.03 -41.85
N GLU A 219 18.47 -23.59 -41.50
CA GLU A 219 19.76 -22.91 -41.49
C GLU A 219 20.17 -22.45 -42.90
N ALA A 220 20.09 -23.35 -43.88
CA ALA A 220 20.34 -23.03 -45.30
C ALA A 220 19.38 -21.96 -45.87
N LEU A 221 18.17 -21.82 -45.32
CA LEU A 221 17.22 -20.76 -45.68
C LEU A 221 17.53 -19.42 -45.00
N LEU A 222 18.02 -19.41 -43.75
CA LEU A 222 18.36 -18.20 -43.00
C LEU A 222 19.74 -17.63 -43.39
N HIS A 223 20.72 -18.50 -43.60
CA HIS A 223 22.12 -18.15 -43.94
C HIS A 223 22.45 -18.38 -45.43
N PHE A 224 21.41 -18.36 -46.27
CA PHE A 224 21.44 -18.65 -47.71
C PHE A 224 22.71 -18.20 -48.46
N ASN A 225 23.52 -19.18 -48.88
CA ASN A 225 24.72 -18.96 -49.68
C ASN A 225 24.64 -19.74 -51.01
N PRO A 226 24.36 -19.08 -52.16
CA PRO A 226 24.32 -19.74 -53.46
C PRO A 226 25.71 -20.17 -53.98
N GLU A 227 26.80 -19.72 -53.36
CA GLU A 227 28.17 -20.12 -53.73
C GLU A 227 28.57 -21.43 -53.02
N ASP A 228 27.91 -21.80 -51.93
CA ASP A 228 28.06 -23.09 -51.26
C ASP A 228 27.31 -24.23 -52.01
N PRO A 229 27.99 -25.32 -52.41
CA PRO A 229 27.34 -26.49 -52.99
C PRO A 229 26.35 -27.18 -52.03
N GLU A 230 26.61 -27.17 -50.72
CA GLU A 230 25.79 -27.89 -49.74
C GLU A 230 24.44 -27.18 -49.51
N CYS A 231 24.45 -25.85 -49.43
CA CYS A 231 23.26 -25.01 -49.44
C CYS A 231 22.40 -25.23 -50.70
N LYS A 232 23.00 -25.40 -51.88
CA LYS A 232 22.26 -25.72 -53.12
C LYS A 232 21.52 -27.05 -53.02
N VAL A 233 22.23 -28.13 -52.70
CA VAL A 233 21.63 -29.48 -52.56
C VAL A 233 20.47 -29.47 -51.58
N ARG A 234 20.63 -28.84 -50.40
CA ARG A 234 19.56 -28.71 -49.40
C ARG A 234 18.33 -27.96 -49.93
N LEU A 235 18.50 -26.98 -50.82
CA LEU A 235 17.38 -26.20 -51.36
C LEU A 235 16.65 -26.91 -52.50
N ASP A 236 17.36 -27.68 -53.33
CA ASP A 236 16.73 -28.51 -54.38
C ASP A 236 15.95 -29.68 -53.76
N GLU A 237 16.47 -30.30 -52.70
CA GLU A 237 15.77 -31.35 -51.94
C GLU A 237 14.61 -30.83 -51.07
N LEU A 238 14.63 -29.54 -50.70
CA LEU A 238 13.75 -28.93 -49.69
C LEU A 238 12.29 -29.34 -49.85
N SER A 239 11.74 -29.20 -51.05
CA SER A 239 10.34 -29.53 -51.33
C SER A 239 10.05 -31.03 -51.14
N ALA A 240 10.96 -31.90 -51.59
CA ALA A 240 10.81 -33.36 -51.53
C ALA A 240 11.02 -33.95 -50.12
N LEU A 241 11.65 -33.21 -49.20
CA LEU A 241 11.66 -33.55 -47.78
C LEU A 241 10.45 -32.96 -47.05
N VAL A 242 10.10 -31.70 -47.29
CA VAL A 242 8.97 -31.01 -46.62
C VAL A 242 7.63 -31.69 -46.91
N HIS A 243 7.38 -32.17 -48.14
CA HIS A 243 6.16 -32.93 -48.47
C HIS A 243 6.15 -34.37 -47.93
N ARG A 244 7.31 -34.91 -47.54
CA ARG A 244 7.46 -36.27 -46.98
C ARG A 244 7.28 -36.28 -45.46
N THR A 245 7.47 -35.13 -44.82
CA THR A 245 7.37 -34.94 -43.38
C THR A 245 5.97 -34.47 -43.01
N ASP A 246 5.30 -35.18 -42.09
CA ASP A 246 4.00 -34.76 -41.56
C ASP A 246 4.09 -33.35 -40.93
N ASP A 247 3.10 -32.50 -41.20
CA ASP A 247 3.06 -31.08 -40.82
C ASP A 247 4.30 -30.27 -41.32
N GLY A 248 5.04 -30.76 -42.32
CA GLY A 248 6.41 -30.32 -42.67
C GLY A 248 6.61 -28.82 -42.91
N GLU A 249 5.73 -28.16 -43.70
CA GLU A 249 5.82 -26.70 -43.92
C GLU A 249 5.71 -25.94 -42.59
N ARG A 250 4.82 -26.40 -41.70
CA ARG A 250 4.52 -25.78 -40.40
C ARG A 250 5.64 -26.02 -39.41
N LEU A 251 6.25 -27.22 -39.42
CA LEU A 251 7.44 -27.53 -38.63
C LEU A 251 8.61 -26.65 -39.04
N LEU A 252 8.92 -26.56 -40.34
CA LEU A 252 10.02 -25.73 -40.85
C LEU A 252 9.79 -24.23 -40.60
N THR A 253 8.56 -23.75 -40.81
CA THR A 253 8.12 -22.39 -40.45
C THR A 253 8.38 -22.12 -38.96
N ALA A 254 8.09 -23.09 -38.07
CA ALA A 254 8.31 -22.95 -36.64
C ALA A 254 9.80 -22.94 -36.25
N ILE A 255 10.67 -23.69 -36.94
CA ILE A 255 12.13 -23.61 -36.74
C ILE A 255 12.63 -22.20 -37.04
N ILE A 256 12.38 -21.72 -38.26
CA ILE A 256 12.77 -20.37 -38.70
C ILE A 256 12.23 -19.30 -37.74
N ALA A 257 10.98 -19.42 -37.31
CA ALA A 257 10.38 -18.49 -36.37
C ALA A 257 11.07 -18.53 -34.99
N GLU A 258 11.41 -19.71 -34.46
CA GLU A 258 12.06 -19.87 -33.16
C GLU A 258 13.50 -19.34 -33.16
N ASP A 259 14.26 -19.59 -34.22
CA ASP A 259 15.66 -19.15 -34.32
C ASP A 259 15.78 -17.63 -34.56
N VAL A 260 14.86 -17.03 -35.33
CA VAL A 260 14.74 -15.57 -35.42
C VAL A 260 14.27 -14.95 -34.09
N GLN A 261 13.44 -15.64 -33.30
CA GLN A 261 13.06 -15.21 -31.94
C GLN A 261 14.22 -15.29 -30.92
N ARG A 262 15.24 -16.15 -31.12
CA ARG A 262 16.39 -16.26 -30.20
C ARG A 262 17.27 -14.99 -30.20
N SER A 263 17.40 -14.30 -31.33
CA SER A 263 18.25 -13.10 -31.46
C SER A 263 17.95 -12.06 -30.38
N GLY A 264 18.95 -11.81 -29.53
CA GLY A 264 18.85 -10.82 -28.45
C GLY A 264 18.63 -9.41 -28.96
N GLU A 265 19.24 -9.04 -30.08
CA GLU A 265 19.12 -7.70 -30.67
C GLU A 265 17.72 -7.46 -31.27
N LEU A 266 17.10 -8.48 -31.89
CA LEU A 266 15.70 -8.40 -32.32
C LEU A 266 14.75 -8.26 -31.12
N ARG A 267 14.91 -9.09 -30.08
CA ARG A 267 14.12 -8.97 -28.83
C ARG A 267 14.28 -7.59 -28.20
N ARG A 268 15.51 -7.08 -28.11
CA ARG A 268 15.84 -5.77 -27.53
C ARG A 268 15.19 -4.63 -28.31
N ARG A 269 15.48 -4.49 -29.61
CA ARG A 269 14.97 -3.37 -30.44
C ARG A 269 13.45 -3.35 -30.55
N ILE A 270 12.80 -4.50 -30.72
CA ILE A 270 11.33 -4.58 -30.79
C ILE A 270 10.71 -4.30 -29.43
N GLY A 271 11.29 -4.81 -28.34
CA GLY A 271 10.87 -4.49 -26.97
C GLY A 271 10.96 -3.01 -26.64
N GLU A 272 12.10 -2.36 -26.93
CA GLU A 272 12.30 -0.91 -26.78
C GLU A 272 11.30 -0.10 -27.63
N TYR A 273 11.23 -0.38 -28.93
CA TYR A 273 10.32 0.32 -29.84
C TYR A 273 8.85 0.20 -29.39
N CYS A 274 8.42 -0.99 -28.97
CA CYS A 274 7.08 -1.19 -28.42
C CYS A 274 6.89 -0.41 -27.12
N ARG A 275 7.82 -0.48 -26.15
CA ARG A 275 7.73 0.30 -24.89
C ARG A 275 7.60 1.80 -25.15
N HIS A 276 8.32 2.34 -26.14
CA HIS A 276 8.26 3.77 -26.45
C HIS A 276 7.04 4.19 -27.29
N THR A 277 6.54 3.35 -28.19
CA THR A 277 5.49 3.76 -29.15
C THR A 277 4.09 3.19 -28.87
N ALA A 278 3.97 2.17 -28.02
CA ALA A 278 2.71 1.47 -27.83
C ALA A 278 1.62 2.34 -27.19
N ARG A 279 0.37 1.98 -27.52
CA ARG A 279 -0.83 2.59 -26.98
C ARG A 279 -1.71 1.52 -26.35
N LEU A 280 -2.31 1.85 -25.21
CA LEU A 280 -3.45 1.10 -24.69
C LEU A 280 -4.72 1.72 -25.27
N SER A 281 -5.55 0.92 -25.92
CA SER A 281 -6.87 1.31 -26.44
C SER A 281 -7.96 0.54 -25.69
N CYS A 282 -9.15 1.13 -25.58
CA CYS A 282 -10.23 0.59 -24.77
C CYS A 282 -11.58 0.68 -25.47
N THR A 283 -12.37 -0.40 -25.38
CA THR A 283 -13.74 -0.47 -25.91
C THR A 283 -14.70 -1.06 -24.87
N LEU A 284 -15.90 -0.50 -24.78
CA LEU A 284 -16.97 -0.95 -23.89
C LEU A 284 -17.60 -2.25 -24.40
N MET A 285 -17.64 -3.28 -23.56
CA MET A 285 -18.26 -4.56 -23.91
C MET A 285 -19.77 -4.41 -24.06
N THR A 286 -20.35 -5.02 -25.10
CA THR A 286 -21.79 -5.01 -25.39
C THR A 286 -22.54 -6.20 -24.79
N LYS A 287 -21.82 -7.26 -24.41
CA LYS A 287 -22.34 -8.47 -23.75
C LYS A 287 -21.34 -8.92 -22.68
N PRO A 288 -21.78 -9.49 -21.55
CA PRO A 288 -20.87 -9.96 -20.51
C PRO A 288 -20.05 -11.17 -21.00
N ARG A 289 -18.82 -11.31 -20.51
CA ARG A 289 -17.99 -12.51 -20.76
C ARG A 289 -18.63 -13.74 -20.09
N LYS A 290 -18.51 -14.93 -20.70
CA LYS A 290 -19.18 -16.18 -20.26
C LYS A 290 -19.03 -16.52 -18.77
N ASN A 291 -17.89 -16.16 -18.16
CA ASN A 291 -17.61 -16.43 -16.75
C ASN A 291 -18.35 -15.42 -15.85
N VAL A 292 -18.14 -14.12 -16.08
CA VAL A 292 -18.83 -13.02 -15.38
C VAL A 292 -20.36 -13.14 -15.49
N ALA A 293 -20.87 -13.63 -16.63
CA ALA A 293 -22.29 -13.89 -16.85
C ALA A 293 -22.93 -14.91 -15.88
N ARG A 294 -22.13 -15.68 -15.12
CA ARG A 294 -22.60 -16.62 -14.08
C ARG A 294 -22.59 -16.01 -12.66
N GLU A 295 -21.84 -14.94 -12.46
CA GLU A 295 -21.60 -14.30 -11.15
C GLU A 295 -22.40 -12.99 -11.00
N LEU A 296 -23.11 -12.56 -12.05
CA LEU A 296 -23.94 -11.35 -12.08
C LEU A 296 -25.27 -11.53 -11.33
N GLN A 297 -25.32 -11.08 -10.08
CA GLN A 297 -26.54 -10.67 -9.38
C GLN A 297 -26.39 -9.28 -8.75
N GLU A 298 -27.54 -8.62 -8.55
CA GLU A 298 -27.76 -7.24 -8.06
C GLU A 298 -27.04 -6.08 -8.81
N GLU A 299 -25.73 -6.12 -9.05
CA GLU A 299 -25.08 -5.20 -9.99
C GLU A 299 -25.55 -5.51 -11.43
N SER A 300 -26.58 -4.80 -11.90
CA SER A 300 -27.00 -4.93 -13.30
C SER A 300 -25.82 -4.61 -14.24
N PHE A 301 -25.61 -5.45 -15.26
CA PHE A 301 -24.49 -5.28 -16.22
C PHE A 301 -24.50 -3.88 -16.87
N GLU A 302 -25.66 -3.26 -17.02
CA GLU A 302 -25.78 -1.89 -17.53
C GLU A 302 -25.32 -0.81 -16.52
N ALA A 303 -25.53 -0.98 -15.22
CA ALA A 303 -24.94 -0.09 -14.21
C ALA A 303 -23.41 -0.17 -14.22
N LEU A 304 -22.87 -1.39 -14.35
CA LEU A 304 -21.44 -1.63 -14.52
C LEU A 304 -20.89 -0.99 -15.81
N ARG A 305 -21.60 -1.12 -16.94
CA ARG A 305 -21.24 -0.43 -18.20
C ARG A 305 -21.24 1.09 -18.04
N ARG A 306 -22.25 1.67 -17.39
CA ARG A 306 -22.30 3.14 -17.11
C ARG A 306 -21.11 3.60 -16.28
N HIS A 307 -20.68 2.83 -15.27
CA HIS A 307 -19.50 3.16 -14.46
C HIS A 307 -18.21 3.25 -15.30
N PHE A 308 -18.04 2.37 -16.29
CA PHE A 308 -16.86 2.35 -17.16
C PHE A 308 -17.04 3.09 -18.50
N ALA A 309 -18.20 3.68 -18.78
CA ALA A 309 -18.49 4.36 -20.05
C ALA A 309 -17.54 5.53 -20.35
N TYR A 310 -16.96 6.17 -19.32
CA TYR A 310 -15.94 7.21 -19.48
C TYR A 310 -14.69 6.71 -20.25
N TYR A 311 -14.40 5.40 -20.26
CA TYR A 311 -13.20 4.83 -20.88
C TYR A 311 -13.44 4.32 -22.32
N ASP A 312 -14.68 4.37 -22.85
CA ASP A 312 -14.97 3.87 -24.19
C ASP A 312 -14.26 4.68 -25.30
N LYS A 313 -13.74 3.98 -26.31
CA LYS A 313 -13.04 4.51 -27.50
C LYS A 313 -11.83 5.41 -27.20
N LYS A 314 -11.34 5.44 -25.96
CA LYS A 314 -10.14 6.21 -25.58
C LYS A 314 -8.88 5.37 -25.79
N SER A 315 -7.77 6.07 -26.03
CA SER A 315 -6.44 5.46 -26.02
C SER A 315 -5.39 6.36 -25.37
N TRP A 316 -4.42 5.72 -24.70
CA TRP A 316 -3.36 6.36 -23.93
C TRP A 316 -1.99 5.87 -24.44
N SER A 317 -0.99 6.75 -24.44
CA SER A 317 0.40 6.34 -24.67
C SER A 317 0.93 5.61 -23.42
N VAL A 318 1.60 4.48 -23.61
CA VAL A 318 2.23 3.70 -22.53
C VAL A 318 3.21 4.54 -21.70
N GLN A 319 3.92 5.49 -22.33
CA GLN A 319 4.85 6.40 -21.63
C GLN A 319 4.17 7.42 -20.69
N ARG A 320 2.84 7.63 -20.79
CA ARG A 320 2.13 8.76 -20.15
C ARG A 320 0.80 8.36 -19.51
N ILE A 321 0.52 7.07 -19.36
CA ILE A 321 -0.70 6.60 -18.69
C ILE A 321 -0.50 6.63 -17.17
N ALA A 322 -1.38 7.31 -16.44
CA ALA A 322 -1.31 7.39 -14.97
C ALA A 322 -1.77 6.08 -14.31
N ALA A 323 -1.18 5.71 -13.18
CA ALA A 323 -1.47 4.46 -12.47
C ALA A 323 -2.96 4.25 -12.17
N HIS A 324 -3.68 5.30 -11.74
CA HIS A 324 -5.13 5.20 -11.49
C HIS A 324 -5.94 4.84 -12.75
N VAL A 325 -5.47 5.19 -13.96
CA VAL A 325 -6.09 4.77 -15.23
C VAL A 325 -5.76 3.30 -15.52
N VAL A 326 -4.52 2.87 -15.29
CA VAL A 326 -4.10 1.47 -15.46
C VAL A 326 -4.95 0.54 -14.58
N LEU A 327 -5.14 0.88 -13.30
CA LEU A 327 -5.97 0.11 -12.37
C LEU A 327 -7.46 0.13 -12.77
N ALA A 328 -8.00 1.28 -13.20
CA ALA A 328 -9.37 1.37 -13.67
C ALA A 328 -9.63 0.50 -14.92
N LEU A 329 -8.72 0.52 -15.89
CA LEU A 329 -8.79 -0.31 -17.10
C LEU A 329 -8.72 -1.81 -16.76
N GLN A 330 -7.81 -2.21 -15.86
CA GLN A 330 -7.71 -3.60 -15.40
C GLN A 330 -8.97 -4.06 -14.68
N ARG A 331 -9.53 -3.22 -13.79
CA ARG A 331 -10.78 -3.52 -13.06
C ARG A 331 -11.97 -3.67 -14.00
N GLY A 332 -12.09 -2.80 -15.00
CA GLY A 332 -13.13 -2.88 -16.03
C GLY A 332 -12.97 -4.10 -16.93
N GLU A 333 -11.73 -4.51 -17.24
CA GLU A 333 -11.44 -5.73 -18.00
C GLU A 333 -11.72 -7.00 -17.19
N ALA A 334 -11.36 -7.03 -15.90
CA ALA A 334 -11.61 -8.14 -14.97
C ALA A 334 -13.11 -8.33 -14.71
N LYS A 335 -13.86 -7.25 -14.43
CA LYS A 335 -15.33 -7.26 -14.38
C LYS A 335 -15.99 -7.47 -15.76
N GLY A 336 -15.23 -7.65 -16.84
CA GLY A 336 -15.75 -7.93 -18.19
C GLY A 336 -16.58 -6.79 -18.80
N ALA A 337 -16.46 -5.57 -18.28
CA ALA A 337 -17.11 -4.36 -18.80
C ALA A 337 -16.32 -3.74 -19.95
N LEU A 338 -14.99 -3.92 -19.97
CA LEU A 338 -14.08 -3.38 -20.97
C LEU A 338 -13.34 -4.50 -21.72
N LYS A 339 -12.96 -4.20 -22.97
CA LYS A 339 -11.89 -4.88 -23.71
C LYS A 339 -10.77 -3.87 -23.89
N VAL A 340 -9.59 -4.18 -23.36
CA VAL A 340 -8.41 -3.32 -23.42
C VAL A 340 -7.38 -3.99 -24.31
N ASP A 341 -6.97 -3.33 -25.38
CA ASP A 341 -5.97 -3.82 -26.34
C ASP A 341 -4.64 -3.06 -26.18
N THR A 342 -3.59 -3.53 -26.83
CA THR A 342 -2.23 -2.97 -26.71
C THR A 342 -1.59 -2.89 -28.09
N GLU A 343 -1.73 -1.75 -28.74
CA GLU A 343 -1.30 -1.50 -30.12
C GLU A 343 0.18 -1.09 -30.16
N SER A 344 0.97 -1.69 -31.06
CA SER A 344 2.36 -1.27 -31.32
C SER A 344 2.39 -0.08 -32.29
N GLY A 345 3.47 0.71 -32.26
CA GLY A 345 3.63 1.80 -33.24
C GLY A 345 3.79 1.28 -34.68
N PRO A 346 3.35 2.03 -35.71
CA PRO A 346 3.20 1.54 -37.07
C PRO A 346 4.51 1.16 -37.79
N LYS A 347 5.67 1.60 -37.30
CA LYS A 347 6.98 1.21 -37.86
C LYS A 347 7.56 -0.09 -37.27
N SER A 348 6.84 -0.78 -36.37
CA SER A 348 7.34 -2.00 -35.70
C SER A 348 7.73 -3.12 -36.67
N HIS A 349 6.88 -3.43 -37.67
CA HIS A 349 7.21 -4.41 -38.71
C HIS A 349 8.39 -3.97 -39.60
N GLY A 350 8.48 -2.68 -39.93
CA GLY A 350 9.62 -2.13 -40.69
C GLY A 350 10.95 -2.24 -39.93
N LEU A 351 10.95 -1.94 -38.63
CA LEU A 351 12.12 -2.08 -37.75
C LEU A 351 12.54 -3.55 -37.59
N PHE A 352 11.57 -4.46 -37.49
CA PHE A 352 11.81 -5.90 -37.48
C PHE A 352 12.48 -6.34 -38.79
N MET A 353 11.89 -6.03 -39.95
CA MET A 353 12.43 -6.42 -41.26
C MET A 353 13.74 -5.72 -41.63
N HIS A 354 14.07 -4.59 -41.01
CA HIS A 354 15.40 -3.96 -41.09
C HIS A 354 16.43 -4.74 -40.27
N THR A 355 16.12 -5.00 -38.99
CA THR A 355 17.02 -5.69 -38.06
C THR A 355 17.24 -7.14 -38.46
N VAL A 356 16.23 -7.83 -39.02
CA VAL A 356 16.36 -9.16 -39.63
C VAL A 356 17.38 -9.15 -40.77
N ARG A 357 17.37 -8.11 -41.64
CA ARG A 357 18.32 -8.01 -42.77
C ARG A 357 19.75 -7.67 -42.33
N GLU A 358 19.93 -7.01 -41.19
CA GLU A 358 21.25 -6.83 -40.57
C GLU A 358 21.77 -8.14 -39.95
N GLN A 359 20.91 -8.90 -39.27
CA GLN A 359 21.28 -10.15 -38.59
C GLN A 359 21.46 -11.32 -39.56
N TYR A 360 20.70 -11.34 -40.67
CA TYR A 360 20.73 -12.37 -41.71
C TYR A 360 20.89 -11.73 -43.10
N PRO A 361 22.09 -11.21 -43.47
CA PRO A 361 22.29 -10.46 -44.72
C PRO A 361 21.96 -11.27 -45.99
N ALA A 362 22.11 -12.60 -45.91
CA ALA A 362 21.72 -13.56 -46.94
C ALA A 362 20.26 -13.41 -47.40
N LEU A 363 19.35 -13.08 -46.47
CA LEU A 363 17.92 -12.91 -46.76
C LEU A 363 17.63 -11.77 -47.73
N ASN A 364 18.56 -10.83 -47.97
CA ASN A 364 18.38 -9.81 -49.01
C ASN A 364 18.31 -10.41 -50.43
N ARG A 365 18.94 -11.57 -50.66
CA ARG A 365 18.87 -12.32 -51.94
C ARG A 365 17.51 -13.04 -52.10
N LEU A 366 16.88 -13.47 -51.01
CA LEU A 366 15.56 -14.15 -51.01
C LEU A 366 14.35 -13.20 -50.88
N LEU A 367 14.54 -12.05 -50.22
CA LEU A 367 13.52 -11.05 -49.91
C LEU A 367 13.97 -9.64 -50.33
N PRO A 368 14.08 -9.37 -51.65
CA PRO A 368 14.50 -8.07 -52.18
C PRO A 368 13.56 -6.93 -51.77
N LEU A 369 14.10 -5.69 -51.77
CA LEU A 369 13.44 -4.49 -51.24
C LEU A 369 12.46 -3.81 -52.20
N SER A 370 12.45 -4.15 -53.50
CA SER A 370 11.50 -3.61 -54.47
C SER A 370 10.89 -4.70 -55.35
N SER A 371 9.76 -4.36 -55.98
CA SER A 371 9.14 -5.13 -57.07
C SER A 371 9.79 -4.88 -58.44
N SER A 372 10.81 -4.02 -58.53
CA SER A 372 11.44 -3.58 -59.79
C SER A 372 12.73 -4.32 -60.14
N SER A 373 13.04 -5.43 -59.45
CA SER A 373 14.23 -6.26 -59.70
C SER A 373 13.88 -7.76 -59.72
N VAL A 374 12.74 -8.10 -60.32
CA VAL A 374 12.60 -9.42 -60.96
C VAL A 374 13.49 -9.39 -62.21
N PRO A 375 14.47 -10.29 -62.38
CA PRO A 375 15.21 -10.39 -63.64
C PRO A 375 14.25 -10.66 -64.79
N THR A 376 14.36 -9.95 -65.90
CA THR A 376 13.55 -10.26 -67.09
C THR A 376 13.93 -11.65 -67.63
N ALA A 377 13.00 -12.30 -68.33
CA ALA A 377 13.03 -13.74 -68.58
C ALA A 377 14.11 -14.21 -69.58
N ASP A 378 14.97 -13.31 -70.04
CA ASP A 378 15.85 -13.45 -71.21
C ASP A 378 17.09 -14.35 -70.96
N GLY A 379 17.12 -15.04 -69.81
CA GLY A 379 18.14 -16.03 -69.42
C GLY A 379 17.56 -17.32 -68.83
N ALA A 380 16.29 -17.63 -69.06
CA ALA A 380 15.52 -18.64 -68.32
C ALA A 380 15.96 -20.11 -68.45
N GLY A 381 16.89 -20.45 -69.36
CA GLY A 381 17.24 -21.85 -69.68
C GLY A 381 17.89 -22.66 -68.56
N ALA A 382 18.78 -22.06 -67.77
CA ALA A 382 19.60 -22.78 -66.78
C ALA A 382 19.11 -22.67 -65.32
N TYR A 383 18.14 -21.79 -65.04
CA TYR A 383 17.78 -21.40 -63.67
C TYR A 383 16.33 -21.75 -63.28
N SER A 384 15.58 -22.49 -64.09
CA SER A 384 14.16 -22.78 -63.86
C SER A 384 13.90 -23.52 -62.52
N HIS A 385 14.63 -24.61 -62.24
CA HIS A 385 14.53 -25.34 -60.97
C HIS A 385 14.90 -24.47 -59.76
N VAL A 386 16.00 -23.71 -59.89
CA VAL A 386 16.47 -22.74 -58.89
C VAL A 386 15.36 -21.73 -58.56
N PHE A 387 14.70 -21.16 -59.57
CA PHE A 387 13.60 -20.21 -59.40
C PHE A 387 12.39 -20.85 -58.67
N HIS A 388 12.09 -22.12 -58.95
CA HIS A 388 10.97 -22.82 -58.34
C HIS A 388 11.26 -23.17 -56.87
N ALA A 389 12.46 -23.65 -56.55
CA ALA A 389 12.92 -23.87 -55.18
C ALA A 389 12.97 -22.56 -54.37
N PHE A 390 13.47 -21.48 -54.97
CA PHE A 390 13.47 -20.14 -54.36
C PHE A 390 12.05 -19.66 -54.06
N SER A 391 11.06 -19.91 -54.94
CA SER A 391 9.67 -19.51 -54.68
C SER A 391 9.09 -20.19 -53.43
N TYR A 392 9.42 -21.47 -53.22
CA TYR A 392 8.95 -22.28 -52.11
C TYR A 392 9.66 -21.93 -50.79
N GLY A 393 10.99 -21.84 -50.81
CA GLY A 393 11.78 -21.36 -49.68
C GLY A 393 11.37 -19.95 -49.24
N ARG A 394 11.14 -19.04 -50.18
CA ARG A 394 10.69 -17.66 -49.91
C ARG A 394 9.31 -17.61 -49.22
N LYS A 395 8.36 -18.47 -49.61
CA LYS A 395 7.05 -18.62 -48.93
C LYS A 395 7.25 -19.00 -47.46
N ILE A 396 8.07 -20.02 -47.19
CA ILE A 396 8.28 -20.56 -45.84
C ILE A 396 9.07 -19.56 -44.96
N VAL A 397 10.13 -18.93 -45.50
CA VAL A 397 10.87 -17.87 -44.79
C VAL A 397 9.96 -16.68 -44.46
N HIS A 398 9.13 -16.22 -45.39
CA HIS A 398 8.18 -15.13 -45.13
C HIS A 398 7.17 -15.49 -44.03
N ALA A 399 6.64 -16.71 -44.04
CA ALA A 399 5.75 -17.20 -42.98
C ALA A 399 6.46 -17.30 -41.62
N GLY A 400 7.72 -17.76 -41.59
CA GLY A 400 8.53 -17.85 -40.38
C GLY A 400 8.86 -16.48 -39.79
N LEU A 401 9.25 -15.52 -40.64
CA LEU A 401 9.50 -14.14 -40.24
C LEU A 401 8.25 -13.43 -39.72
N GLN A 402 7.10 -13.60 -40.38
CA GLN A 402 5.83 -13.04 -39.90
C GLN A 402 5.44 -13.66 -38.54
N THR A 403 5.59 -14.98 -38.40
CA THR A 403 5.33 -15.69 -37.12
C THR A 403 6.25 -15.19 -36.00
N ALA A 404 7.54 -14.99 -36.28
CA ALA A 404 8.49 -14.41 -35.33
C ALA A 404 8.13 -12.97 -34.94
N TYR A 405 7.77 -12.14 -35.91
CA TYR A 405 7.31 -10.76 -35.68
C TYR A 405 6.09 -10.71 -34.76
N ASP A 406 5.04 -11.47 -35.08
CA ASP A 406 3.80 -11.50 -34.29
C ASP A 406 4.05 -12.04 -32.88
N HIS A 407 4.94 -13.03 -32.73
CA HIS A 407 5.39 -13.52 -31.43
C HIS A 407 6.14 -12.45 -30.61
N LEU A 408 7.12 -11.76 -31.20
CA LEU A 408 7.92 -10.74 -30.52
C LEU A 408 7.08 -9.53 -30.10
N VAL A 409 6.18 -9.05 -30.97
CA VAL A 409 5.24 -7.97 -30.64
C VAL A 409 4.29 -8.40 -29.52
N LYS A 410 3.76 -9.63 -29.56
CA LYS A 410 2.88 -10.18 -28.52
C LYS A 410 3.58 -10.36 -27.17
N GLN A 411 4.84 -10.80 -27.17
CA GLN A 411 5.68 -10.84 -25.97
C GLN A 411 5.90 -9.43 -25.40
N ALA A 412 6.22 -8.45 -26.25
CA ALA A 412 6.39 -7.05 -25.83
C ALA A 412 5.09 -6.45 -25.27
N GLN A 413 3.92 -6.72 -25.88
CA GLN A 413 2.61 -6.33 -25.36
C GLN A 413 2.34 -6.90 -23.97
N PHE A 414 2.61 -8.19 -23.74
CA PHE A 414 2.43 -8.81 -22.42
C PHE A 414 3.39 -8.24 -21.38
N ALA A 415 4.67 -8.04 -21.73
CA ALA A 415 5.64 -7.39 -20.85
C ALA A 415 5.18 -5.97 -20.46
N ILE A 416 4.78 -5.15 -21.44
CA ILE A 416 4.25 -3.79 -21.21
C ILE A 416 3.06 -3.81 -20.25
N ARG A 417 2.08 -4.71 -20.43
CA ARG A 417 0.92 -4.80 -19.52
C ARG A 417 1.30 -5.24 -18.11
N ARG A 418 2.21 -6.22 -17.98
CA ARG A 418 2.75 -6.69 -16.69
C ARG A 418 3.50 -5.58 -15.95
N ASP A 419 4.35 -4.86 -16.68
CA ASP A 419 5.24 -3.85 -16.11
C ASP A 419 4.43 -2.59 -15.72
N LEU A 420 3.48 -2.16 -16.56
CA LEU A 420 2.49 -1.13 -16.21
C LEU A 420 1.65 -1.55 -15.00
N LYS A 421 1.20 -2.81 -14.93
CA LYS A 421 0.46 -3.32 -13.77
C LYS A 421 1.29 -3.18 -12.49
N LYS A 422 2.51 -3.74 -12.47
CA LYS A 422 3.39 -3.71 -11.30
C LYS A 422 3.74 -2.28 -10.86
N SER A 423 3.94 -1.37 -11.81
CA SER A 423 4.17 0.05 -11.53
C SER A 423 2.95 0.70 -10.88
N ALA A 424 1.75 0.46 -11.43
CA ALA A 424 0.52 1.07 -10.94
C ALA A 424 0.06 0.51 -9.58
N GLU A 425 0.28 -0.79 -9.33
CA GLU A 425 0.07 -1.41 -8.01
C GLU A 425 1.02 -0.80 -6.98
N ARG A 426 2.31 -0.66 -7.29
CA ARG A 426 3.30 -0.04 -6.39
C ARG A 426 2.95 1.41 -6.06
N GLU A 427 2.62 2.23 -7.06
CA GLU A 427 2.25 3.65 -6.88
C GLU A 427 1.02 3.78 -5.96
N ALA A 428 0.00 2.93 -6.18
CA ALA A 428 -1.20 2.89 -5.34
C ALA A 428 -0.91 2.42 -3.90
N ILE A 429 -0.08 1.38 -3.72
CA ILE A 429 0.29 0.85 -2.40
C ILE A 429 1.05 1.92 -1.57
N VAL A 430 1.91 2.73 -2.20
CA VAL A 430 2.58 3.86 -1.51
C VAL A 430 1.56 4.91 -1.04
N VAL A 431 0.56 5.25 -1.86
CA VAL A 431 -0.51 6.18 -1.44
C VAL A 431 -1.39 5.59 -0.34
N PHE A 432 -1.70 4.29 -0.39
CA PHE A 432 -2.45 3.60 0.67
C PHE A 432 -1.67 3.57 2.00
N ALA A 433 -0.34 3.34 1.94
CA ALA A 433 0.55 3.38 3.09
C ALA A 433 0.63 4.79 3.70
N HIS A 434 0.74 5.83 2.88
CA HIS A 434 0.69 7.23 3.32
C HIS A 434 -0.65 7.57 4.00
N ASN A 435 -1.78 7.24 3.37
CA ASN A 435 -3.10 7.47 3.96
C ASN A 435 -3.25 6.75 5.31
N LEU A 436 -2.82 5.48 5.41
CA LEU A 436 -2.85 4.73 6.67
C LEU A 436 -1.99 5.38 7.77
N HIS A 437 -0.74 5.78 7.43
CA HIS A 437 0.18 6.41 8.39
C HIS A 437 -0.47 7.62 9.06
N HIS A 438 -1.06 8.50 8.25
CA HIS A 438 -1.70 9.70 8.72
C HIS A 438 -3.04 9.44 9.44
N MET A 439 -3.85 8.45 9.02
CA MET A 439 -5.05 8.02 9.75
C MET A 439 -4.73 7.54 11.18
N LEU A 440 -3.68 6.73 11.33
CA LEU A 440 -3.25 6.20 12.64
C LEU A 440 -2.65 7.28 13.55
N LEU A 441 -1.99 8.28 12.96
CA LEU A 441 -1.35 9.39 13.70
C LEU A 441 -2.25 10.62 13.90
N GLN A 442 -3.56 10.54 13.59
CA GLN A 442 -4.49 11.60 13.99
C GLN A 442 -4.47 11.81 15.52
N ARG A 443 -4.64 13.06 15.96
CA ARG A 443 -4.59 13.44 17.38
C ARG A 443 -5.77 12.85 18.18
N PRO A 444 -5.52 12.09 19.27
CA PRO A 444 -6.54 11.60 20.20
C PRO A 444 -7.43 12.69 20.81
N LEU A 445 -8.76 12.48 20.88
CA LEU A 445 -9.67 13.27 21.73
C LEU A 445 -9.66 12.78 23.18
N SER A 446 -8.52 12.96 23.84
CA SER A 446 -8.38 12.71 25.29
C SER A 446 -9.42 13.49 26.11
N ARG A 447 -10.05 12.82 27.09
CA ARG A 447 -11.05 13.40 28.02
C ARG A 447 -12.39 13.83 27.39
N SER A 448 -12.71 13.38 26.18
CA SER A 448 -14.04 13.59 25.59
C SER A 448 -15.00 12.48 25.98
N ARG A 449 -16.25 12.83 26.33
CA ARG A 449 -17.37 11.90 26.53
C ARG A 449 -18.30 12.00 25.32
N ILE A 450 -18.51 10.88 24.64
CA ILE A 450 -18.97 10.86 23.25
C ILE A 450 -20.36 10.24 23.12
N LEU A 451 -21.27 10.92 22.42
CA LEU A 451 -22.43 10.29 21.80
C LEU A 451 -22.05 9.79 20.40
N ALA A 452 -21.75 8.50 20.26
CA ALA A 452 -21.45 7.90 18.97
C ALA A 452 -22.75 7.49 18.26
N MET A 453 -22.86 7.82 16.97
CA MET A 453 -24.06 7.61 16.15
C MET A 453 -23.67 6.93 14.85
N ASP A 454 -24.31 5.79 14.57
CA ASP A 454 -24.14 4.99 13.35
C ASP A 454 -25.43 5.11 12.51
N PRO A 455 -25.46 5.97 11.47
CA PRO A 455 -26.68 6.26 10.71
C PRO A 455 -27.25 5.07 9.93
N GLY A 456 -28.54 5.15 9.61
CA GLY A 456 -29.21 4.13 8.81
C GLY A 456 -30.66 4.46 8.54
N LEU A 457 -31.12 4.08 7.35
CA LEU A 457 -32.52 4.21 6.93
C LEU A 457 -33.37 3.05 7.45
N ALA A 458 -33.10 1.82 6.97
CA ALA A 458 -33.91 0.64 7.30
C ALA A 458 -33.79 0.22 8.78
N ASN A 459 -32.56 0.19 9.31
CA ASN A 459 -32.27 -0.27 10.67
C ASN A 459 -32.23 0.87 11.71
N GLY A 460 -32.65 2.08 11.31
CA GLY A 460 -32.50 3.29 12.11
C GLY A 460 -31.04 3.73 12.34
N VAL A 461 -30.91 4.75 13.18
CA VAL A 461 -29.64 5.29 13.69
C VAL A 461 -29.37 4.64 15.04
N LYS A 462 -28.18 4.08 15.23
CA LYS A 462 -27.78 3.39 16.46
C LYS A 462 -26.90 4.34 17.25
N CYS A 463 -27.32 4.69 18.47
CA CYS A 463 -26.66 5.64 19.35
C CYS A 463 -26.01 4.90 20.52
N VAL A 464 -24.78 5.27 20.88
CA VAL A 464 -24.04 4.72 22.01
C VAL A 464 -23.33 5.84 22.75
N ALA A 465 -23.58 5.98 24.05
CA ALA A 465 -22.82 6.89 24.90
C ALA A 465 -21.54 6.21 25.40
N LEU A 466 -20.41 6.91 25.26
CA LEU A 466 -19.09 6.47 25.68
C LEU A 466 -18.49 7.45 26.70
N ASP A 467 -17.84 6.92 27.74
CA ASP A 467 -17.02 7.72 28.66
C ASP A 467 -15.66 8.10 28.06
N GLU A 468 -14.86 8.86 28.82
CA GLU A 468 -13.49 9.28 28.46
C GLU A 468 -12.47 8.12 28.31
N HIS A 469 -12.87 6.88 28.57
CA HIS A 469 -12.09 5.67 28.36
C HIS A 469 -12.67 4.78 27.24
N GLY A 470 -13.78 5.19 26.62
CA GLY A 470 -14.48 4.43 25.59
C GLY A 470 -15.26 3.23 26.13
N ALA A 471 -15.63 3.20 27.41
CA ALA A 471 -16.58 2.23 27.94
C ALA A 471 -18.02 2.65 27.62
N VAL A 472 -18.91 1.67 27.41
CA VAL A 472 -20.30 1.91 27.02
C VAL A 472 -21.15 2.22 28.25
N GLU A 473 -21.74 3.41 28.26
CA GLU A 473 -22.59 3.90 29.36
C GLU A 473 -24.09 3.65 29.16
N THR A 474 -24.55 3.71 27.91
CA THR A 474 -25.93 3.44 27.47
C THR A 474 -25.97 3.36 25.94
N PHE A 475 -27.00 2.72 25.38
CA PHE A 475 -27.20 2.58 23.95
C PHE A 475 -28.70 2.60 23.60
N PHE A 476 -29.03 3.00 22.37
CA PHE A 476 -30.40 3.17 21.89
C PHE A 476 -30.47 3.13 20.37
N THR A 477 -31.63 2.78 19.80
CA THR A 477 -31.89 2.91 18.36
C THR A 477 -33.05 3.86 18.13
N CYS A 478 -32.83 4.89 17.32
CA CYS A 478 -33.82 5.90 16.94
C CYS A 478 -34.05 5.86 15.43
N THR A 479 -35.29 6.08 14.98
CA THR A 479 -35.63 6.03 13.55
C THR A 479 -35.72 7.44 12.98
N LEU A 480 -35.23 7.63 11.75
CA LEU A 480 -35.37 8.90 11.01
C LEU A 480 -36.83 9.24 10.63
N MET A 481 -37.77 8.34 10.90
CA MET A 481 -39.21 8.56 10.77
C MET A 481 -39.82 9.22 12.02
N ASP A 482 -39.22 9.03 13.20
CA ASP A 482 -39.64 9.63 14.47
C ASP A 482 -38.55 10.57 15.01
N GLU A 483 -38.43 11.70 14.33
CA GLU A 483 -37.43 12.72 14.65
C GLU A 483 -37.67 13.34 16.03
N GLN A 484 -38.93 13.42 16.46
CA GLN A 484 -39.32 13.89 17.80
C GLN A 484 -38.71 13.02 18.90
N LYS A 485 -38.82 11.70 18.80
CA LYS A 485 -38.22 10.75 19.74
C LYS A 485 -36.70 10.76 19.68
N MET A 486 -36.12 10.92 18.49
CA MET A 486 -34.67 11.08 18.32
C MET A 486 -34.15 12.33 19.05
N ARG A 487 -34.76 13.50 18.82
CA ARG A 487 -34.38 14.77 19.47
C ARG A 487 -34.45 14.68 21.00
N ARG A 488 -35.54 14.13 21.55
CA ARG A 488 -35.71 13.94 23.01
C ARG A 488 -34.62 13.05 23.61
N TYR A 489 -34.31 11.91 22.98
CA TYR A 489 -33.26 11.01 23.46
C TYR A 489 -31.88 11.68 23.44
N VAL A 490 -31.54 12.39 22.36
CA VAL A 490 -30.24 13.08 22.22
C VAL A 490 -30.04 14.11 23.32
N ILE A 491 -31.05 14.95 23.59
CA ILE A 491 -31.01 15.94 24.70
C ILE A 491 -30.80 15.21 26.04
N GLN A 492 -31.67 14.24 26.34
CA GLN A 492 -31.64 13.50 27.60
C GLN A 492 -30.30 12.81 27.86
N VAL A 493 -29.70 12.17 26.85
CA VAL A 493 -28.44 11.44 27.04
C VAL A 493 -27.24 12.37 27.14
N ILE A 494 -27.19 13.46 26.37
CA ILE A 494 -26.11 14.45 26.43
C ILE A 494 -26.06 15.10 27.82
N GLU A 495 -27.22 15.54 28.34
CA GLU A 495 -27.31 16.21 29.64
C GLU A 495 -27.05 15.24 30.81
N SER A 496 -27.71 14.07 30.83
CA SER A 496 -27.59 13.12 31.95
C SER A 496 -26.22 12.41 32.03
N LYS A 497 -25.54 12.20 30.90
CA LYS A 497 -24.20 11.60 30.85
C LYS A 497 -23.05 12.62 30.69
N LYS A 498 -23.38 13.92 30.63
CA LYS A 498 -22.44 15.04 30.45
C LYS A 498 -21.52 14.82 29.25
N LEU A 499 -22.12 14.46 28.12
CA LEU A 499 -21.40 14.23 26.86
C LEU A 499 -21.03 15.58 26.25
N ASN A 500 -19.78 15.75 25.83
CA ASN A 500 -19.28 17.00 25.26
C ASN A 500 -18.94 16.88 23.77
N LYS A 501 -19.01 15.68 23.17
CA LYS A 501 -18.85 15.48 21.73
C LYS A 501 -19.91 14.53 21.16
N VAL A 502 -20.32 14.76 19.92
CA VAL A 502 -21.16 13.82 19.13
C VAL A 502 -20.34 13.33 17.94
N VAL A 503 -20.29 12.03 17.69
CA VAL A 503 -19.50 11.46 16.59
C VAL A 503 -20.40 10.64 15.68
N ILE A 504 -20.49 11.03 14.41
CA ILE A 504 -21.47 10.52 13.44
C ILE A 504 -20.73 9.74 12.34
N GLY A 505 -21.14 8.50 12.07
CA GLY A 505 -20.63 7.74 10.93
C GLY A 505 -21.03 8.39 9.60
N ASN A 506 -20.11 8.45 8.64
CA ASN A 506 -20.32 9.16 7.36
C ASN A 506 -21.18 8.41 6.32
N GLY A 507 -21.81 7.29 6.67
CA GLY A 507 -22.59 6.47 5.75
C GLY A 507 -24.03 6.93 5.50
N THR A 508 -24.93 5.96 5.38
CA THR A 508 -26.26 6.19 4.79
C THR A 508 -27.14 7.07 5.68
N ALA A 509 -27.57 8.22 5.16
CA ALA A 509 -28.31 9.28 5.85
C ALA A 509 -27.56 10.04 6.95
N SER A 510 -26.22 9.98 6.95
CA SER A 510 -25.32 10.78 7.81
C SER A 510 -25.64 12.28 7.76
N GLY A 511 -25.85 12.84 6.56
CA GLY A 511 -26.19 14.26 6.37
C GLY A 511 -27.40 14.70 7.23
N ARG A 512 -28.54 14.00 7.12
CA ARG A 512 -29.75 14.35 7.89
C ARG A 512 -29.58 14.18 9.41
N VAL A 513 -28.76 13.22 9.86
CA VAL A 513 -28.39 13.11 11.28
C VAL A 513 -27.52 14.30 11.71
N THR A 514 -26.60 14.73 10.85
CA THR A 514 -25.70 15.87 11.12
C THR A 514 -26.47 17.18 11.22
N ASP A 515 -27.41 17.41 10.30
CA ASP A 515 -28.28 18.59 10.30
C ASP A 515 -29.07 18.68 11.62
N LEU A 516 -29.68 17.56 12.06
CA LEU A 516 -30.43 17.45 13.31
C LEU A 516 -29.57 17.74 14.55
N ILE A 517 -28.31 17.30 14.57
CA ILE A 517 -27.40 17.53 15.69
C ILE A 517 -26.95 19.00 15.75
N ALA A 518 -26.64 19.62 14.61
CA ALA A 518 -26.36 21.07 14.54
C ALA A 518 -27.57 21.90 15.01
N ASP A 519 -28.77 21.52 14.56
CA ASP A 519 -30.05 22.08 15.00
C ASP A 519 -30.21 22.03 16.52
N LEU A 520 -29.92 20.87 17.14
CA LEU A 520 -30.04 20.68 18.58
C LEU A 520 -29.00 21.48 19.39
N ILE A 521 -27.73 21.50 18.96
CA ILE A 521 -26.69 22.31 19.62
C ILE A 521 -27.12 23.79 19.64
N LYS A 522 -27.67 24.29 18.53
CA LYS A 522 -28.17 25.66 18.40
C LYS A 522 -29.45 25.93 19.20
N GLN A 523 -30.38 24.98 19.24
CA GLN A 523 -31.64 25.08 19.98
C GLN A 523 -31.43 25.04 21.51
N GLN A 524 -30.57 24.15 22.00
CA GLN A 524 -30.26 24.02 23.43
C GLN A 524 -29.15 24.97 23.91
N LYS A 525 -28.51 25.70 22.98
CA LYS A 525 -27.39 26.64 23.24
C LYS A 525 -26.22 25.99 23.99
N TRP A 526 -25.87 24.76 23.63
CA TRP A 526 -24.76 24.06 24.29
C TRP A 526 -23.40 24.67 23.90
N GLU A 527 -22.69 25.27 24.86
CA GLU A 527 -21.41 25.94 24.61
C GLU A 527 -20.20 24.99 24.57
N ASP A 528 -20.32 23.77 25.11
CA ASP A 528 -19.26 22.75 25.13
C ASP A 528 -19.47 21.59 24.14
N VAL A 529 -20.68 21.45 23.57
CA VAL A 529 -21.06 20.31 22.71
C VAL A 529 -20.75 20.60 21.25
N GLU A 530 -19.97 19.72 20.63
CA GLU A 530 -19.55 19.81 19.23
C GLU A 530 -19.70 18.45 18.55
N PHE A 531 -20.03 18.42 17.26
CA PHE A 531 -20.14 17.18 16.50
C PHE A 531 -18.99 16.99 15.51
N ALA A 532 -18.69 15.74 15.16
CA ALA A 532 -17.78 15.38 14.06
C ALA A 532 -18.39 14.25 13.21
N VAL A 533 -18.34 14.37 11.89
CA VAL A 533 -18.65 13.31 10.93
C VAL A 533 -17.37 12.55 10.56
N VAL A 534 -17.31 11.25 10.81
CA VAL A 534 -16.09 10.44 10.67
C VAL A 534 -16.30 9.23 9.77
N SER A 535 -15.21 8.73 9.17
CA SER A 535 -15.25 7.52 8.36
C SER A 535 -15.78 6.33 9.18
N GLU A 536 -16.89 5.73 8.74
CA GLU A 536 -17.41 4.48 9.30
C GLU A 536 -16.74 3.23 8.70
N ALA A 537 -15.78 3.41 7.79
CA ALA A 537 -15.10 2.31 7.11
C ALA A 537 -14.59 1.25 8.11
N GLY A 538 -14.90 -0.01 7.82
CA GLY A 538 -14.55 -1.15 8.66
C GLY A 538 -15.35 -1.31 9.96
N ALA A 539 -16.22 -0.37 10.36
CA ALA A 539 -17.01 -0.49 11.60
C ALA A 539 -17.99 -1.69 11.57
N SER A 540 -18.56 -1.98 10.40
CA SER A 540 -19.40 -3.16 10.14
C SER A 540 -18.62 -4.48 10.07
N VAL A 541 -17.36 -4.44 9.64
CA VAL A 541 -16.47 -5.61 9.66
C VAL A 541 -15.98 -5.88 11.08
N TYR A 542 -15.72 -4.82 11.84
CA TYR A 542 -15.40 -4.90 13.27
C TYR A 542 -16.57 -5.49 14.06
N SER A 543 -17.81 -5.04 13.89
CA SER A 543 -18.94 -5.47 14.73
C SER A 543 -19.19 -6.99 14.73
N VAL A 544 -18.97 -7.66 13.59
CA VAL A 544 -19.09 -9.12 13.42
C VAL A 544 -17.79 -9.90 13.70
N SER A 545 -16.67 -9.20 13.93
CA SER A 545 -15.37 -9.81 14.21
C SER A 545 -15.34 -10.53 15.56
N ASP A 546 -14.42 -11.47 15.72
CA ASP A 546 -14.23 -12.16 17.00
C ASP A 546 -13.66 -11.22 18.07
N ILE A 547 -12.85 -10.23 17.69
CA ILE A 547 -12.37 -9.15 18.59
C ILE A 547 -13.56 -8.41 19.22
N ALA A 548 -14.59 -8.05 18.44
CA ALA A 548 -15.77 -7.36 18.97
C ALA A 548 -16.71 -8.29 19.76
N LYS A 549 -16.66 -9.62 19.55
CA LYS A 549 -17.35 -10.60 20.40
C LYS A 549 -16.64 -10.78 21.74
N GLU A 550 -15.30 -10.75 21.76
CA GLU A 550 -14.48 -10.80 22.96
C GLU A 550 -14.60 -9.51 23.79
N GLU A 551 -14.54 -8.34 23.15
CA GLU A 551 -14.70 -7.05 23.85
C GLU A 551 -16.15 -6.81 24.33
N PHE A 552 -17.16 -7.31 23.61
CA PHE A 552 -18.57 -7.06 23.93
C PHE A 552 -19.48 -8.31 23.79
N PRO A 553 -19.34 -9.33 24.65
CA PRO A 553 -20.15 -10.55 24.57
C PRO A 553 -21.66 -10.28 24.64
N ASN A 554 -22.05 -9.33 25.50
CA ASN A 554 -23.45 -9.04 25.85
C ASN A 554 -24.07 -7.85 25.11
N LEU A 555 -23.30 -7.15 24.26
CA LEU A 555 -23.83 -6.05 23.43
C LEU A 555 -24.25 -6.59 22.07
N ASP A 556 -25.45 -6.21 21.59
CA ASP A 556 -25.89 -6.59 20.25
C ASP A 556 -24.91 -6.10 19.18
N VAL A 557 -24.72 -6.92 18.13
CA VAL A 557 -23.86 -6.65 16.98
C VAL A 557 -24.17 -5.28 16.35
N MET A 558 -25.44 -4.85 16.33
CA MET A 558 -25.85 -3.58 15.72
C MET A 558 -25.23 -2.34 16.40
N TYR A 559 -24.88 -2.41 17.69
CA TYR A 559 -24.29 -1.27 18.42
C TYR A 559 -22.76 -1.24 18.36
N ARG A 560 -22.10 -2.38 18.09
CA ARG A 560 -20.64 -2.49 18.08
C ARG A 560 -20.00 -1.64 16.97
N GLY A 561 -20.73 -1.38 15.88
CA GLY A 561 -20.32 -0.42 14.83
C GLY A 561 -20.23 1.01 15.37
N ALA A 562 -21.28 1.50 16.04
CA ALA A 562 -21.30 2.80 16.71
C ALA A 562 -20.21 2.95 17.77
N VAL A 563 -19.93 1.90 18.56
CA VAL A 563 -18.79 1.89 19.51
C VAL A 563 -17.47 2.18 18.79
N SER A 564 -17.21 1.54 17.64
CA SER A 564 -16.00 1.75 16.86
C SER A 564 -15.94 3.14 16.22
N ILE A 565 -17.09 3.68 15.79
CA ILE A 565 -17.23 5.06 15.28
C ILE A 565 -16.85 6.09 16.36
N GLY A 566 -17.23 5.91 17.62
CA GLY A 566 -16.81 6.79 18.71
C GLY A 566 -15.33 6.60 19.11
N ARG A 567 -14.89 5.36 19.30
CA ARG A 567 -13.54 5.05 19.79
C ARG A 567 -12.41 5.44 18.85
N ARG A 568 -12.62 5.41 17.53
CA ARG A 568 -11.61 5.86 16.54
C ARG A 568 -11.30 7.36 16.62
N VAL A 569 -12.09 8.13 17.37
CA VAL A 569 -11.82 9.55 17.66
C VAL A 569 -11.17 9.75 19.03
N LEU A 570 -11.48 8.89 20.01
CA LEU A 570 -10.80 8.83 21.31
C LEU A 570 -9.31 8.48 21.14
N ASP A 571 -9.00 7.40 20.43
CA ASP A 571 -7.63 7.07 20.00
C ASP A 571 -7.65 6.31 18.64
N PRO A 572 -7.34 7.00 17.53
CA PRO A 572 -7.32 6.40 16.18
C PRO A 572 -6.42 5.17 16.08
N LEU A 573 -5.23 5.19 16.69
CA LEU A 573 -4.27 4.09 16.64
C LEU A 573 -4.82 2.85 17.35
N SER A 574 -5.41 3.02 18.53
CA SER A 574 -5.91 1.91 19.35
C SER A 574 -7.17 1.24 18.78
N GLU A 575 -8.03 1.96 18.07
CA GLU A 575 -9.25 1.39 17.50
C GLU A 575 -9.04 0.88 16.07
N LEU A 576 -8.36 1.63 15.19
CA LEU A 576 -8.20 1.24 13.79
C LEU A 576 -7.40 -0.05 13.63
N VAL A 577 -6.40 -0.32 14.48
CA VAL A 577 -5.59 -1.56 14.43
C VAL A 577 -6.42 -2.86 14.62
N LYS A 578 -7.63 -2.77 15.19
CA LYS A 578 -8.55 -3.91 15.33
C LYS A 578 -9.23 -4.28 14.01
N ILE A 579 -9.25 -3.36 13.04
CA ILE A 579 -9.92 -3.51 11.75
C ILE A 579 -8.93 -4.18 10.77
N PRO A 580 -9.32 -5.22 10.01
CA PRO A 580 -8.50 -5.73 8.92
C PRO A 580 -8.18 -4.61 7.92
N VAL A 581 -6.91 -4.42 7.54
CA VAL A 581 -6.50 -3.21 6.79
C VAL A 581 -7.23 -3.07 5.45
N ARG A 582 -7.51 -4.20 4.79
CA ARG A 582 -8.37 -4.31 3.59
C ARG A 582 -9.77 -3.67 3.77
N SER A 583 -10.25 -3.50 5.00
CA SER A 583 -11.57 -2.94 5.34
C SER A 583 -11.51 -1.51 5.88
N MET A 584 -10.33 -0.91 6.10
CA MET A 584 -10.19 0.45 6.64
C MET A 584 -10.55 1.57 5.63
N GLY A 585 -10.64 1.27 4.33
CA GLY A 585 -11.02 2.25 3.31
C GLY A 585 -9.91 3.24 2.94
N ILE A 586 -8.65 2.81 2.98
CA ILE A 586 -7.44 3.64 2.81
C ILE A 586 -7.21 4.16 1.37
N GLY A 587 -8.01 3.70 0.39
CA GLY A 587 -8.03 4.30 -0.94
C GLY A 587 -8.86 3.53 -1.97
N MET A 588 -9.13 4.18 -3.11
CA MET A 588 -9.75 3.50 -4.26
C MET A 588 -8.81 2.45 -4.84
N TYR A 589 -9.36 1.34 -5.33
CA TYR A 589 -8.61 0.20 -5.90
C TYR A 589 -7.77 -0.62 -4.91
N GLN A 590 -7.91 -0.42 -3.59
CA GLN A 590 -7.28 -1.24 -2.53
C GLN A 590 -7.56 -2.75 -2.61
N HIS A 591 -8.55 -3.18 -3.41
CA HIS A 591 -8.92 -4.58 -3.63
C HIS A 591 -8.45 -5.14 -4.98
N ASP A 592 -7.93 -4.27 -5.86
CA ASP A 592 -7.57 -4.58 -7.23
C ASP A 592 -6.03 -4.69 -7.42
N VAL A 593 -5.26 -4.50 -6.34
CA VAL A 593 -3.79 -4.60 -6.26
C VAL A 593 -3.32 -5.90 -5.59
N ASN A 594 -2.03 -6.24 -5.73
CA ASN A 594 -1.37 -7.38 -5.09
C ASN A 594 -1.49 -7.37 -3.55
N GLU A 595 -2.36 -8.24 -3.03
CA GLU A 595 -2.67 -8.35 -1.60
C GLU A 595 -1.45 -8.70 -0.71
N LYS A 596 -0.45 -9.43 -1.23
CA LYS A 596 0.76 -9.76 -0.45
C LYS A 596 1.66 -8.55 -0.25
N GLU A 597 1.89 -7.77 -1.31
CA GLU A 597 2.67 -6.53 -1.23
C GLU A 597 1.91 -5.46 -0.42
N LEU A 598 0.61 -5.31 -0.66
CA LEU A 598 -0.28 -4.43 0.10
C LEU A 598 -0.22 -4.72 1.62
N MET A 599 -0.44 -5.97 2.03
CA MET A 599 -0.40 -6.33 3.45
C MET A 599 1.01 -6.24 4.06
N ARG A 600 2.08 -6.36 3.27
CA ARG A 600 3.46 -6.15 3.74
C ARG A 600 3.69 -4.69 4.13
N GLU A 601 3.49 -3.76 3.21
CA GLU A 601 3.75 -2.33 3.45
C GLU A 601 2.84 -1.76 4.55
N LEU A 602 1.58 -2.19 4.62
CA LEU A 602 0.64 -1.68 5.62
C LEU A 602 0.92 -2.19 7.05
N ASN A 603 1.51 -3.39 7.20
CA ASN A 603 2.01 -3.83 8.50
C ASN A 603 3.25 -3.03 8.92
N TYR A 604 4.18 -2.73 8.00
CA TYR A 604 5.31 -1.86 8.29
C TYR A 604 4.90 -0.42 8.69
N VAL A 605 3.78 0.09 8.17
CA VAL A 605 3.18 1.36 8.61
C VAL A 605 2.62 1.24 10.03
N LEU A 606 1.87 0.18 10.33
CA LEU A 606 1.34 -0.07 11.68
C LEU A 606 2.47 -0.18 12.72
N GLU A 607 3.52 -0.94 12.42
CA GLU A 607 4.71 -1.12 13.27
C GLU A 607 5.45 0.21 13.50
N SER A 608 5.68 1.00 12.46
CA SER A 608 6.29 2.34 12.56
C SER A 608 5.42 3.31 13.38
N CYS A 609 4.10 3.34 13.16
CA CYS A 609 3.18 4.18 13.93
C CYS A 609 3.14 3.80 15.42
N VAL A 610 3.09 2.50 15.75
CA VAL A 610 3.13 2.01 17.14
C VAL A 610 4.47 2.31 17.80
N ALA A 611 5.59 2.09 17.09
CA ALA A 611 6.91 2.46 17.59
C ALA A 611 7.04 3.98 17.83
N LYS A 612 6.52 4.81 16.91
CA LYS A 612 6.57 6.28 16.96
C LYS A 612 5.78 6.85 18.14
N VAL A 613 4.57 6.35 18.41
CA VAL A 613 3.74 6.80 19.54
C VAL A 613 4.22 6.22 20.88
N GLY A 614 4.63 4.95 20.90
CA GLY A 614 4.90 4.20 22.14
C GLY A 614 3.62 3.84 22.90
N ILE A 615 3.61 2.72 23.63
CA ILE A 615 2.37 2.16 24.18
C ILE A 615 2.47 1.78 25.66
N ASN A 616 1.41 2.00 26.42
CA ASN A 616 1.35 1.60 27.83
C ASN A 616 0.86 0.16 27.97
N ALA A 617 1.74 -0.78 28.34
CA ALA A 617 1.38 -2.19 28.47
C ALA A 617 0.25 -2.43 29.49
N ALA A 618 0.16 -1.60 30.53
CA ALA A 618 -0.86 -1.71 31.57
C ALA A 618 -2.27 -1.31 31.11
N SER A 619 -2.42 -0.61 29.97
CA SER A 619 -3.74 -0.17 29.45
C SER A 619 -4.00 -0.46 27.96
N ALA A 620 -2.97 -0.68 27.14
CA ALA A 620 -3.11 -0.91 25.71
C ALA A 620 -3.93 -2.18 25.39
N ASN A 621 -4.71 -2.16 24.31
CA ASN A 621 -5.42 -3.35 23.87
C ASN A 621 -4.46 -4.37 23.20
N ARG A 622 -4.94 -5.61 23.08
CA ARG A 622 -4.18 -6.74 22.51
C ARG A 622 -3.65 -6.43 21.10
N CYS A 623 -4.49 -5.87 20.23
CA CYS A 623 -4.19 -5.65 18.83
C CYS A 623 -3.09 -4.59 18.64
N VAL A 624 -3.06 -3.55 19.47
CA VAL A 624 -1.95 -2.58 19.53
C VAL A 624 -0.65 -3.26 19.96
N MET A 625 -0.70 -4.08 21.02
CA MET A 625 0.49 -4.77 21.52
C MET A 625 1.06 -5.77 20.50
N GLU A 626 0.22 -6.45 19.71
CA GLU A 626 0.64 -7.32 18.59
C GLU A 626 1.25 -6.56 17.39
N LYS A 627 1.40 -5.22 17.46
CA LYS A 627 2.07 -4.37 16.47
C LYS A 627 3.33 -3.66 17.00
N VAL A 628 3.82 -4.00 18.19
CA VAL A 628 5.16 -3.57 18.62
C VAL A 628 6.20 -4.32 17.77
N PRO A 629 7.17 -3.64 17.14
CA PRO A 629 8.17 -4.29 16.30
C PRO A 629 8.92 -5.39 17.05
N GLY A 630 9.06 -6.57 16.46
CA GLY A 630 9.83 -7.70 17.04
C GLY A 630 9.13 -8.46 18.18
N ILE A 631 7.92 -8.05 18.60
CA ILE A 631 7.12 -8.82 19.54
C ILE A 631 6.48 -10.04 18.84
N ASN A 632 6.05 -11.03 19.61
CA ASN A 632 5.24 -12.14 19.10
C ASN A 632 3.98 -12.34 19.94
N LYS A 633 2.98 -13.02 19.34
CA LYS A 633 1.66 -13.25 19.95
C LYS A 633 1.74 -13.89 21.34
N ARG A 634 2.63 -14.87 21.52
CA ARG A 634 2.83 -15.58 22.81
C ARG A 634 3.35 -14.65 23.90
N VAL A 635 4.24 -13.71 23.59
CA VAL A 635 4.69 -12.68 24.54
C VAL A 635 3.52 -11.74 24.91
N VAL A 636 2.71 -11.32 23.94
CA VAL A 636 1.52 -10.49 24.22
C VAL A 636 0.51 -11.23 25.12
N ASP A 637 0.25 -12.52 24.88
CA ASP A 637 -0.60 -13.35 25.75
C ASP A 637 -0.10 -13.38 27.20
N GLN A 638 1.22 -13.46 27.42
CA GLN A 638 1.81 -13.44 28.76
C GLN A 638 1.81 -12.03 29.39
N ILE A 639 2.03 -10.97 28.62
CA ILE A 639 1.88 -9.57 29.09
C ILE A 639 0.44 -9.34 29.58
N VAL A 640 -0.56 -9.78 28.82
CA VAL A 640 -1.98 -9.68 29.19
C VAL A 640 -2.26 -10.46 30.48
N LEU A 641 -1.75 -11.69 30.59
CA LEU A 641 -1.91 -12.53 31.80
C LEU A 641 -1.30 -11.87 33.06
N VAL A 642 -0.07 -11.36 32.97
CA VAL A 642 0.63 -10.69 34.08
C VAL A 642 -0.06 -9.36 34.45
N ARG A 643 -0.62 -8.65 33.47
CA ARG A 643 -1.45 -7.45 33.68
C ARG A 643 -2.75 -7.77 34.43
N HIS A 644 -3.45 -8.85 34.12
CA HIS A 644 -4.66 -9.24 34.87
C HIS A 644 -4.36 -9.56 36.35
N ALA A 645 -3.16 -10.05 36.66
CA ALA A 645 -2.66 -10.21 38.02
C ALA A 645 -2.23 -8.88 38.71
N ARG A 646 -2.34 -7.72 38.02
CA ARG A 646 -1.88 -6.39 38.47
C ARG A 646 -0.39 -6.34 38.84
N LYS A 647 0.47 -7.07 38.12
CA LYS A 647 1.92 -7.18 38.36
C LYS A 647 2.80 -6.46 37.33
N LEU A 648 2.27 -5.46 36.62
CA LEU A 648 2.97 -4.82 35.50
C LEU A 648 2.95 -3.30 35.64
N HIS A 649 3.98 -2.74 36.30
CA HIS A 649 4.08 -1.31 36.63
C HIS A 649 5.31 -0.63 36.05
N SER A 650 6.33 -1.40 35.66
CA SER A 650 7.63 -0.94 35.18
C SER A 650 8.16 -1.75 33.99
N ARG A 651 9.20 -1.26 33.32
CA ARG A 651 9.92 -2.03 32.29
C ARG A 651 10.69 -3.23 32.86
N GLU A 652 11.04 -3.22 34.13
CA GLU A 652 11.67 -4.38 34.79
C GLU A 652 10.64 -5.48 35.10
N ASP A 653 9.38 -5.13 35.39
CA ASP A 653 8.29 -6.12 35.44
C ASP A 653 8.05 -6.75 34.06
N LEU A 654 8.10 -5.94 32.99
CA LEU A 654 7.98 -6.41 31.62
C LEU A 654 9.07 -7.41 31.24
N ARG A 655 10.32 -7.18 31.68
CA ARG A 655 11.45 -8.10 31.49
C ARG A 655 11.22 -9.48 32.11
N ARG A 656 10.46 -9.52 33.21
CA ARG A 656 10.14 -10.72 34.00
C ARG A 656 8.89 -11.48 33.52
N VAL A 657 8.24 -11.02 32.46
CA VAL A 657 7.08 -11.71 31.87
C VAL A 657 7.50 -13.07 31.30
N PRO A 658 6.76 -14.16 31.52
CA PRO A 658 7.10 -15.47 30.94
C PRO A 658 7.22 -15.43 29.41
N ALA A 659 8.20 -16.16 28.87
CA ALA A 659 8.59 -16.14 27.45
C ALA A 659 9.18 -14.80 26.93
N MET A 660 9.41 -13.81 27.79
CA MET A 660 10.34 -12.73 27.49
C MET A 660 11.77 -13.29 27.50
N THR A 661 12.54 -13.02 26.44
CA THR A 661 13.99 -13.29 26.40
C THR A 661 14.73 -11.97 26.38
N GLU A 662 16.00 -11.95 26.76
CA GLU A 662 16.77 -10.69 26.82
C GLU A 662 16.88 -9.99 25.45
N SER A 663 17.04 -10.76 24.36
CA SER A 663 17.03 -10.25 22.98
C SER A 663 15.67 -9.63 22.61
N VAL A 664 14.56 -10.31 22.90
CA VAL A 664 13.21 -9.77 22.66
C VAL A 664 12.95 -8.54 23.52
N TYR A 665 13.39 -8.55 24.79
CA TYR A 665 13.28 -7.40 25.68
C TYR A 665 14.04 -6.19 25.14
N GLN A 666 15.30 -6.36 24.72
CA GLN A 666 16.09 -5.29 24.12
C GLN A 666 15.43 -4.73 22.85
N GLN A 667 14.78 -5.55 22.02
CA GLN A 667 14.07 -5.04 20.85
C GLN A 667 12.81 -4.22 21.17
N ILE A 668 12.08 -4.56 22.24
CA ILE A 668 10.75 -3.98 22.49
C ILE A 668 10.67 -2.95 23.63
N ALA A 669 11.59 -2.97 24.61
CA ALA A 669 11.40 -2.25 25.86
C ALA A 669 11.23 -0.74 25.69
N GLY A 670 11.97 -0.13 24.76
CA GLY A 670 11.89 1.31 24.44
C GLY A 670 10.56 1.76 23.81
N PHE A 671 9.78 0.84 23.24
CA PHE A 671 8.45 1.12 22.69
C PHE A 671 7.33 1.01 23.74
N PHE A 672 7.59 0.37 24.88
CA PHE A 672 6.67 0.33 26.02
C PHE A 672 6.92 1.50 26.97
N ARG A 673 5.84 2.15 27.42
CA ARG A 673 5.87 3.27 28.38
C ARG A 673 5.11 2.92 29.65
N PHE A 674 5.57 3.36 30.81
CA PHE A 674 4.84 3.21 32.09
C PHE A 674 4.74 4.54 32.83
N PRO A 675 3.65 5.32 32.63
CA PRO A 675 3.47 6.66 33.21
C PRO A 675 3.52 6.71 34.74
N ASN A 676 3.22 5.60 35.41
CA ASN A 676 3.15 5.48 36.87
C ASN A 676 4.27 4.59 37.45
N SER A 677 5.34 4.33 36.70
CA SER A 677 6.47 3.52 37.17
C SER A 677 7.24 4.24 38.29
N PRO A 678 7.82 3.51 39.27
CA PRO A 678 8.80 4.08 40.21
C PRO A 678 10.12 4.51 39.53
N GLU A 679 10.40 4.08 38.29
CA GLU A 679 11.51 4.58 37.48
C GLU A 679 11.01 5.66 36.50
N PRO A 680 11.35 6.95 36.71
CA PRO A 680 10.85 8.06 35.87
C PRO A 680 11.14 7.91 34.37
N LEU A 681 12.21 7.20 34.01
CA LEU A 681 12.59 7.00 32.61
C LEU A 681 11.71 5.96 31.89
N ASP A 682 10.92 5.15 32.59
CA ASP A 682 9.98 4.22 31.95
C ASP A 682 8.85 4.94 31.22
N ASN A 683 8.57 6.22 31.52
CA ASN A 683 7.60 7.03 30.78
C ASN A 683 8.22 7.72 29.55
N THR A 684 9.46 7.43 29.18
CA THR A 684 10.16 8.07 28.04
C THR A 684 10.42 7.06 26.91
N SER A 685 10.71 7.54 25.71
CA SER A 685 11.23 6.68 24.62
C SER A 685 12.71 6.31 24.78
N ILE A 686 13.39 6.73 25.85
CA ILE A 686 14.79 6.37 26.16
C ILE A 686 14.86 4.86 26.44
N HIS A 687 15.81 4.15 25.85
CA HIS A 687 15.97 2.71 26.06
C HIS A 687 16.58 2.39 27.44
N PRO A 688 16.19 1.30 28.14
CA PRO A 688 16.81 0.90 29.41
C PRO A 688 18.33 0.74 29.38
N GLU A 689 18.90 0.35 28.23
CA GLU A 689 20.38 0.27 28.07
C GLU A 689 21.07 1.64 28.23
N SER A 690 20.35 2.75 28.00
CA SER A 690 20.83 4.12 28.17
C SER A 690 20.61 4.68 29.58
N TYR A 691 19.92 3.97 30.48
CA TYR A 691 19.66 4.46 31.85
C TYR A 691 20.95 4.75 32.65
N PRO A 692 22.05 3.97 32.55
CA PRO A 692 23.32 4.33 33.19
C PRO A 692 23.88 5.67 32.67
N VAL A 693 23.77 5.92 31.36
CA VAL A 693 24.20 7.18 30.72
C VAL A 693 23.39 8.36 31.26
N VAL A 694 22.06 8.23 31.38
CA VAL A 694 21.20 9.28 31.96
C VAL A 694 21.55 9.54 33.43
N ARG A 695 21.75 8.49 34.25
CA ARG A 695 22.14 8.67 35.66
C ARG A 695 23.51 9.37 35.76
N ARG A 696 24.47 9.02 34.91
CA ARG A 696 25.80 9.68 34.85
C ARG A 696 25.71 11.13 34.38
N LEU A 697 24.85 11.43 33.41
CA LEU A 697 24.57 12.79 32.93
C LEU A 697 23.99 13.68 34.05
N VAL A 698 23.04 13.17 34.83
CA VAL A 698 22.49 13.88 36.01
C VAL A 698 23.54 14.07 37.11
N MET A 699 24.41 13.08 37.35
CA MET A 699 25.56 13.23 38.28
C MET A 699 26.51 14.35 37.85
N LEU A 700 26.86 14.41 36.55
CA LEU A 700 27.74 15.46 36.02
C LEU A 700 27.10 16.84 36.14
N TYR A 701 25.79 16.97 35.90
CA TYR A 701 25.06 18.22 36.10
C TYR A 701 25.03 18.66 37.57
N THR A 702 24.68 17.75 38.48
CA THR A 702 24.66 18.04 39.94
C THR A 702 26.03 18.34 40.52
N ALA A 703 27.11 17.86 39.90
CA ALA A 703 28.49 18.20 40.22
C ALA A 703 29.01 19.49 39.53
N GLY A 704 28.19 20.20 38.75
CA GLY A 704 28.60 21.40 37.99
C GLY A 704 29.50 21.13 36.78
N GLN A 705 29.70 19.87 36.39
CA GLN A 705 30.65 19.43 35.35
C GLN A 705 30.04 19.36 33.94
N LEU A 706 28.88 19.98 33.73
CA LEU A 706 28.04 19.90 32.53
C LEU A 706 27.75 21.27 31.87
N GLY A 707 28.59 22.27 32.09
CA GLY A 707 28.48 23.58 31.45
C GLY A 707 29.76 24.42 31.63
N ASP A 708 29.96 25.41 30.79
CA ASP A 708 31.07 26.36 30.91
C ASP A 708 30.65 27.56 31.77
N GLY A 709 31.35 27.79 32.87
CA GLY A 709 31.15 28.96 33.73
C GLY A 709 30.24 28.74 34.94
N GLU A 710 30.44 29.57 35.96
CA GLU A 710 29.84 29.45 37.28
C GLU A 710 28.36 29.87 37.29
N MET A 711 27.44 28.92 37.42
CA MET A 711 26.08 29.21 37.90
C MET A 711 25.58 28.18 38.92
N MET A 712 25.47 28.65 40.16
CA MET A 712 24.74 27.99 41.26
C MET A 712 25.10 26.52 41.51
N ALA A 713 26.33 26.29 41.96
CA ALA A 713 26.59 25.19 42.88
C ALA A 713 25.72 25.38 44.13
N LYS A 714 24.54 24.75 44.14
CA LYS A 714 23.72 24.63 45.36
C LYS A 714 24.56 23.97 46.45
N LYS A 715 24.36 24.39 47.69
CA LYS A 715 25.11 23.89 48.84
C LYS A 715 25.08 22.34 48.93
N PRO A 716 26.16 21.69 49.40
CA PRO A 716 26.21 20.24 49.57
C PRO A 716 25.14 19.64 50.49
N GLU A 717 24.47 20.48 51.29
CA GLU A 717 23.39 20.12 52.21
C GLU A 717 22.18 19.48 51.48
N ASP A 718 21.87 19.90 50.24
CA ASP A 718 20.83 19.28 49.39
C ASP A 718 21.29 17.93 48.75
N ALA A 719 22.61 17.64 48.74
CA ALA A 719 23.19 16.53 47.97
C ALA A 719 23.06 15.14 48.64
N ALA A 720 22.43 15.06 49.83
CA ALA A 720 22.14 13.80 50.51
C ALA A 720 21.16 12.90 49.71
N GLY A 721 20.36 13.49 48.81
CA GLY A 721 19.54 12.76 47.84
C GLY A 721 20.35 12.30 46.63
N GLY A 722 20.91 11.09 46.68
CA GLY A 722 21.69 10.51 45.58
C GLY A 722 20.96 10.47 44.22
N ALA A 723 21.70 10.25 43.12
CA ALA A 723 21.28 10.55 41.74
C ALA A 723 19.90 10.02 41.29
N ALA A 724 19.35 8.96 41.90
CA ALA A 724 17.97 8.52 41.66
C ALA A 724 16.92 9.56 42.11
N THR A 725 17.14 10.23 43.24
CA THR A 725 16.30 11.30 43.78
C THR A 725 16.33 12.53 42.86
N ALA A 726 17.53 12.92 42.42
CA ALA A 726 17.71 14.00 41.44
C ALA A 726 17.06 13.68 40.08
N LEU A 727 17.18 12.44 39.60
CA LEU A 727 16.50 11.96 38.39
C LEU A 727 14.98 11.98 38.53
N GLY A 728 14.44 11.76 39.74
CA GLY A 728 13.01 11.90 40.06
C GLY A 728 12.45 13.31 39.83
N ASN A 729 13.27 14.34 40.05
CA ASN A 729 12.84 15.73 39.91
C ASN A 729 12.70 16.14 38.42
N ALA A 730 11.48 16.51 38.02
CA ALA A 730 11.18 16.96 36.66
C ALA A 730 11.96 18.24 36.27
N CYS A 731 12.16 19.16 37.21
CA CYS A 731 12.92 20.39 36.97
C CYS A 731 14.39 20.06 36.64
N THR A 732 15.01 19.15 37.39
CA THR A 732 16.39 18.70 37.15
C THR A 732 16.54 18.02 35.79
N ARG A 733 15.59 17.18 35.38
CA ARG A 733 15.60 16.57 34.02
C ARG A 733 15.53 17.63 32.91
N GLN A 734 14.65 18.62 33.06
CA GLN A 734 14.52 19.72 32.10
C GLN A 734 15.76 20.63 32.07
N GLN A 735 16.37 20.92 33.22
CA GLN A 735 17.62 21.68 33.30
C GLN A 735 18.78 20.96 32.61
N VAL A 736 18.91 19.64 32.79
CA VAL A 736 19.89 18.82 32.08
C VAL A 736 19.68 18.87 30.56
N ALA A 737 18.43 18.76 30.10
CA ALA A 737 18.10 18.89 28.68
C ALA A 737 18.44 20.29 28.12
N GLN A 738 18.15 21.35 28.86
CA GLN A 738 18.47 22.73 28.49
C GLN A 738 19.97 23.00 28.43
N GLN A 739 20.80 22.35 29.26
CA GLN A 739 22.25 22.46 29.14
C GLN A 739 22.78 21.70 27.91
N LEU A 740 22.27 20.49 27.61
CA LEU A 740 22.59 19.79 26.36
C LEU A 740 22.20 20.59 25.12
N GLU A 741 21.10 21.35 25.17
CA GLU A 741 20.64 22.22 24.08
C GLU A 741 21.52 23.46 23.85
N ARG A 742 22.30 23.88 24.85
CA ARG A 742 23.23 25.01 24.76
C ARG A 742 24.63 24.62 24.29
N MET A 743 24.97 23.33 24.31
CA MET A 743 26.27 22.84 23.90
C MET A 743 26.43 22.86 22.37
N SER A 744 27.60 23.27 21.91
CA SER A 744 28.00 23.12 20.51
C SER A 744 28.22 21.64 20.15
N PRO A 745 28.14 21.25 18.85
CA PRO A 745 28.31 19.86 18.43
C PRO A 745 29.66 19.23 18.85
N THR A 746 30.73 20.03 18.92
CA THR A 746 32.05 19.57 19.38
C THR A 746 32.08 19.28 20.89
N GLN A 747 31.36 20.08 21.69
CA GLN A 747 31.19 19.83 23.13
C GLN A 747 30.33 18.60 23.39
N LEU A 748 29.26 18.39 22.60
CA LEU A 748 28.45 17.17 22.65
C LEU A 748 29.28 15.93 22.29
N ALA A 749 30.09 15.98 21.23
CA ALA A 749 31.00 14.89 20.86
C ALA A 749 32.03 14.58 21.96
N LYS A 750 32.60 15.62 22.59
CA LYS A 750 33.53 15.47 23.72
C LYS A 750 32.86 14.87 24.96
N LEU A 751 31.66 15.34 25.32
CA LEU A 751 30.85 14.82 26.42
C LEU A 751 30.46 13.35 26.20
N ALA A 752 30.03 13.02 24.99
CA ALA A 752 29.61 11.68 24.59
C ALA A 752 30.77 10.67 24.67
N SER A 753 31.94 11.02 24.13
CA SER A 753 33.12 10.16 24.11
C SER A 753 33.85 10.07 25.45
N GLU A 754 34.29 11.20 26.02
CA GLU A 754 35.20 11.21 27.20
C GLU A 754 34.51 10.91 28.53
N LYS A 755 33.25 11.33 28.71
CA LYS A 755 32.56 11.32 30.01
C LYS A 755 31.41 10.32 30.13
N LEU A 756 30.86 9.86 29.00
CA LEU A 756 29.62 9.06 28.93
C LEU A 756 29.73 7.76 28.13
N SER A 757 30.77 7.61 27.30
CA SER A 757 31.01 6.45 26.42
C SER A 757 29.79 6.07 25.55
N CYS A 758 29.19 7.06 24.89
CA CYS A 758 28.03 6.89 24.01
C CYS A 758 28.17 7.69 22.70
N ASN A 759 27.21 7.52 21.78
CA ASN A 759 27.13 8.30 20.53
C ASN A 759 26.47 9.67 20.76
N VAL A 760 26.67 10.63 19.84
CA VAL A 760 26.06 11.97 19.91
C VAL A 760 24.55 11.90 19.68
N GLU A 761 24.12 11.04 18.75
CA GLU A 761 22.71 10.72 18.47
C GLU A 761 21.97 10.24 19.73
N THR A 762 22.67 9.51 20.61
CA THR A 762 22.10 9.11 21.91
C THR A 762 21.81 10.34 22.76
N LEU A 763 22.73 11.32 22.84
CA LEU A 763 22.51 12.56 23.58
C LEU A 763 21.42 13.43 22.98
N GLU A 764 21.27 13.46 21.64
CA GLU A 764 20.15 14.14 20.98
C GLU A 764 18.79 13.55 21.41
N LEU A 765 18.67 12.22 21.45
CA LEU A 765 17.47 11.52 21.92
C LEU A 765 17.22 11.77 23.42
N LEU A 766 18.27 11.69 24.25
CA LEU A 766 18.16 11.99 25.70
C LEU A 766 17.68 13.43 25.93
N ARG A 767 18.22 14.41 25.20
CA ARG A 767 17.83 15.82 25.27
C ARG A 767 16.34 16.01 25.00
N GLN A 768 15.83 15.43 23.92
CA GLN A 768 14.41 15.54 23.54
C GLN A 768 13.48 14.92 24.60
N GLU A 769 13.79 13.70 25.05
CA GLU A 769 12.95 12.94 25.98
C GLU A 769 13.04 13.43 27.43
N LEU A 770 14.16 14.01 27.86
CA LEU A 770 14.27 14.63 29.20
C LEU A 770 13.55 15.99 29.29
N LEU A 771 13.43 16.71 28.16
CA LEU A 771 12.69 17.97 28.08
C LEU A 771 11.16 17.74 28.08
N HIS A 772 10.70 16.74 27.33
CA HIS A 772 9.28 16.43 27.10
C HIS A 772 8.97 14.93 27.33
N PRO A 773 9.14 14.42 28.57
CA PRO A 773 9.04 12.99 28.87
C PRO A 773 7.64 12.43 28.60
N GLY A 774 7.57 11.43 27.72
CA GLY A 774 6.32 10.72 27.42
C GLY A 774 5.37 11.47 26.49
N LEU A 775 5.85 12.51 25.80
CA LEU A 775 5.09 13.23 24.78
C LEU A 775 4.51 12.26 23.74
N ASP A 776 3.22 12.38 23.44
CA ASP A 776 2.61 11.74 22.27
C ASP A 776 2.93 12.62 21.05
N PRO A 777 3.63 12.12 20.01
CA PRO A 777 3.97 12.91 18.83
C PRO A 777 2.74 13.38 18.03
N ARG A 778 1.54 12.88 18.34
CA ARG A 778 0.27 13.31 17.76
C ARG A 778 -0.35 14.51 18.49
N ALA A 779 0.15 14.88 19.68
CA ALA A 779 -0.44 15.93 20.51
C ALA A 779 -0.32 17.35 19.89
N SER A 780 0.74 17.60 19.12
CA SER A 780 0.98 18.86 18.40
C SER A 780 0.22 18.97 17.07
N LEU A 781 -0.22 17.84 16.50
CA LEU A 781 -1.00 17.83 15.28
C LEU A 781 -2.38 18.47 15.52
N PRO A 782 -3.00 19.06 14.48
CA PRO A 782 -4.43 19.36 14.58
C PRO A 782 -5.17 18.06 14.90
N HIS A 783 -6.08 18.11 15.89
CA HIS A 783 -7.20 17.19 15.79
C HIS A 783 -7.93 17.54 14.50
N ALA A 784 -8.29 16.53 13.70
CA ALA A 784 -8.96 16.72 12.43
C ALA A 784 -10.05 17.79 12.59
N GLY A 785 -9.97 18.88 11.82
CA GLY A 785 -10.81 20.10 11.92
C GLY A 785 -12.29 19.87 11.61
N LEU A 786 -12.90 19.06 12.45
CA LEU A 786 -14.15 18.35 12.22
C LEU A 786 -15.15 18.58 13.35
N LEU A 787 -14.68 19.02 14.53
CA LEU A 787 -15.53 19.50 15.62
C LEU A 787 -16.25 20.78 15.17
N ARG A 788 -17.56 20.68 15.01
CA ARG A 788 -18.45 21.70 14.45
C ARG A 788 -19.67 21.91 15.33
N ARG A 789 -20.34 23.04 15.09
CA ARG A 789 -21.64 23.39 15.69
C ARG A 789 -22.69 23.72 14.62
N GLU A 790 -22.28 23.91 13.37
CA GLU A 790 -23.11 24.24 12.20
C GLU A 790 -22.64 23.47 10.95
N VAL A 791 -23.48 23.44 9.90
CA VAL A 791 -23.26 22.74 8.61
C VAL A 791 -23.44 23.74 7.46
N TYR A 792 -22.71 23.57 6.36
CA TYR A 792 -22.87 24.37 5.13
C TYR A 792 -23.67 23.60 4.07
N ASP A 793 -24.68 24.25 3.45
CA ASP A 793 -25.32 23.75 2.24
C ASP A 793 -24.48 24.13 1.01
N VAL A 794 -24.27 23.20 0.08
CA VAL A 794 -23.61 23.46 -1.22
C VAL A 794 -24.26 24.64 -1.96
N LYS A 795 -25.57 24.83 -1.82
CA LYS A 795 -26.32 25.95 -2.42
C LYS A 795 -25.97 27.33 -1.84
N SER A 796 -25.37 27.39 -0.66
CA SER A 796 -24.92 28.63 -0.04
C SER A 796 -23.57 29.13 -0.58
N LEU A 797 -22.81 28.26 -1.24
CA LEU A 797 -21.48 28.56 -1.76
C LEU A 797 -21.53 29.46 -2.99
N ARG A 798 -20.67 30.48 -3.01
CA ARG A 798 -20.48 31.39 -4.15
C ARG A 798 -19.16 31.07 -4.87
N PRO A 799 -19.10 31.09 -6.21
CA PRO A 799 -17.84 30.95 -6.94
C PRO A 799 -16.79 31.96 -6.42
N GLY A 800 -15.56 31.49 -6.17
CA GLY A 800 -14.50 32.26 -5.54
C GLY A 800 -14.51 32.25 -4.00
N GLN A 801 -15.52 31.66 -3.35
CA GLN A 801 -15.57 31.56 -1.89
C GLN A 801 -14.50 30.61 -1.36
N LEU A 802 -13.72 31.11 -0.40
CA LEU A 802 -12.73 30.34 0.33
C LEU A 802 -13.37 29.63 1.54
N LEU A 803 -13.07 28.35 1.69
CA LEU A 803 -13.49 27.48 2.78
C LEU A 803 -12.27 26.92 3.52
N SER A 804 -12.48 26.58 4.79
CA SER A 804 -11.56 25.75 5.55
C SER A 804 -12.02 24.29 5.56
N GLY A 805 -11.10 23.35 5.75
CA GLY A 805 -11.44 21.93 5.76
C GLY A 805 -10.26 21.00 6.08
N VAL A 806 -10.53 19.70 6.12
CA VAL A 806 -9.58 18.66 6.56
C VAL A 806 -9.38 17.64 5.47
N VAL A 807 -8.13 17.34 5.14
CA VAL A 807 -7.81 16.26 4.19
C VAL A 807 -8.19 14.91 4.82
N GLN A 808 -9.15 14.22 4.22
CA GLN A 808 -9.60 12.89 4.67
C GLN A 808 -8.88 11.73 3.97
N SER A 809 -8.52 11.89 2.69
CA SER A 809 -7.66 10.94 1.96
C SER A 809 -6.93 11.61 0.79
N VAL A 810 -5.71 11.16 0.50
CA VAL A 810 -4.92 11.61 -0.66
C VAL A 810 -5.00 10.55 -1.76
N THR A 811 -4.97 10.95 -3.03
CA THR A 811 -5.04 10.06 -4.19
C THR A 811 -4.12 10.52 -5.33
N MET A 812 -3.80 9.62 -6.26
CA MET A 812 -2.97 9.86 -7.46
C MET A 812 -3.61 10.82 -8.51
N PHE A 813 -4.58 11.65 -8.12
CA PHE A 813 -5.28 12.64 -8.96
C PHE A 813 -5.92 13.81 -8.16
N GLY A 814 -5.65 13.92 -6.85
CA GLY A 814 -6.23 14.94 -5.98
C GLY A 814 -6.42 14.44 -4.54
N ALA A 815 -6.98 15.29 -3.66
CA ALA A 815 -7.27 14.92 -2.27
C ALA A 815 -8.76 15.05 -1.98
N PHE A 816 -9.33 14.11 -1.22
CA PHE A 816 -10.67 14.27 -0.66
C PHE A 816 -10.57 15.04 0.65
N VAL A 817 -11.34 16.12 0.76
CA VAL A 817 -11.30 17.08 1.85
C VAL A 817 -12.71 17.26 2.39
N ASP A 818 -12.88 17.34 3.71
CA ASP A 818 -14.15 17.71 4.32
C ASP A 818 -14.10 19.17 4.78
N CYS A 819 -14.96 20.00 4.18
CA CYS A 819 -15.07 21.44 4.41
C CYS A 819 -16.42 21.84 5.03
N GLY A 820 -17.08 20.94 5.77
CA GLY A 820 -18.36 21.23 6.43
C GLY A 820 -19.61 21.07 5.54
N LEU A 821 -19.46 20.45 4.37
CA LEU A 821 -20.55 19.97 3.52
C LEU A 821 -20.93 18.53 3.91
N HIS A 822 -22.09 18.04 3.47
CA HIS A 822 -22.52 16.65 3.76
C HIS A 822 -21.57 15.58 3.17
N ASP A 823 -20.97 15.85 2.00
CA ASP A 823 -20.06 14.96 1.28
C ASP A 823 -18.64 15.56 1.19
N SER A 824 -17.62 14.72 1.30
CA SER A 824 -16.21 15.10 1.12
C SER A 824 -15.92 15.51 -0.33
N VAL A 825 -15.31 16.67 -0.52
CA VAL A 825 -15.04 17.28 -1.83
C VAL A 825 -13.70 16.86 -2.40
N LEU A 826 -13.63 16.62 -3.72
CA LEU A 826 -12.37 16.33 -4.40
C LEU A 826 -11.64 17.62 -4.76
N LEU A 827 -10.64 17.96 -3.96
CA LEU A 827 -9.74 19.08 -4.16
C LEU A 827 -8.72 18.76 -5.27
N ARG A 828 -8.52 19.72 -6.17
CA ARG A 828 -7.54 19.68 -7.28
C ARG A 828 -6.80 21.00 -7.40
N GLY A 829 -5.71 21.04 -8.16
CA GLY A 829 -4.88 22.23 -8.33
C GLY A 829 -3.41 21.94 -8.07
N GLU A 830 -2.60 22.98 -8.08
CA GLU A 830 -1.16 22.89 -7.81
C GLU A 830 -0.92 22.81 -6.30
N GLY A 831 0.03 21.99 -5.86
CA GLY A 831 0.33 21.78 -4.43
C GLY A 831 -0.62 20.82 -3.68
N VAL A 832 -1.65 20.29 -4.34
CA VAL A 832 -2.52 19.22 -3.79
C VAL A 832 -1.73 17.95 -3.46
N ASP A 833 -0.59 17.80 -4.12
CA ASP A 833 0.41 16.76 -4.02
C ASP A 833 1.12 16.71 -2.65
N ALA A 834 1.24 17.87 -1.99
CA ALA A 834 1.89 18.05 -0.70
C ALA A 834 0.91 17.97 0.49
N LEU A 835 -0.37 17.70 0.23
CA LEU A 835 -1.39 17.55 1.26
C LEU A 835 -1.22 16.21 1.99
N GLN A 836 -1.37 16.25 3.31
CA GLN A 836 -1.30 15.07 4.18
C GLN A 836 -2.68 14.81 4.81
N VAL A 837 -3.06 13.55 5.02
CA VAL A 837 -4.32 13.23 5.70
C VAL A 837 -4.31 13.75 7.14
N GLY A 838 -5.45 14.29 7.60
CA GLY A 838 -5.59 15.00 8.86
C GLY A 838 -5.14 16.47 8.81
N MET A 839 -4.44 16.92 7.75
CA MET A 839 -4.01 18.31 7.65
C MET A 839 -5.22 19.25 7.49
N TYR A 840 -5.23 20.33 8.28
CA TYR A 840 -6.21 21.40 8.21
C TYR A 840 -5.78 22.45 7.18
N LEU A 841 -6.62 22.67 6.18
CA LEU A 841 -6.52 23.75 5.20
C LEU A 841 -7.36 24.92 5.72
N ASN A 842 -6.71 26.03 6.09
CA ASN A 842 -7.41 27.21 6.59
C ASN A 842 -7.63 28.22 5.45
N GLN A 843 -8.88 28.35 4.99
CA GLN A 843 -9.28 29.22 3.87
C GLN A 843 -8.53 28.97 2.54
N CYS A 844 -7.89 27.81 2.35
CA CYS A 844 -7.19 27.46 1.10
C CYS A 844 -8.09 26.75 0.06
N ILE A 845 -9.35 26.44 0.39
CA ILE A 845 -10.25 25.65 -0.47
C ILE A 845 -11.18 26.61 -1.20
N CYS A 846 -10.94 26.88 -2.49
CA CYS A 846 -11.79 27.74 -3.30
C CYS A 846 -12.88 26.93 -4.00
N PHE A 847 -14.14 27.33 -3.85
CA PHE A 847 -15.24 26.80 -4.66
C PHE A 847 -15.24 27.44 -6.05
N ASP A 848 -15.06 26.62 -7.08
CA ASP A 848 -15.04 27.03 -8.49
C ASP A 848 -16.45 27.00 -9.09
N SER A 849 -17.04 25.81 -9.21
CA SER A 849 -18.31 25.60 -9.91
C SER A 849 -18.95 24.27 -9.54
N LEU A 850 -20.17 24.01 -10.02
CA LEU A 850 -20.76 22.67 -10.00
C LEU A 850 -20.46 21.94 -11.30
N ASP A 851 -20.13 20.65 -11.20
CA ASP A 851 -19.93 19.79 -12.36
C ASP A 851 -21.26 19.27 -12.97
N HIS A 852 -21.16 18.52 -14.07
CA HIS A 852 -22.31 17.90 -14.75
C HIS A 852 -23.15 16.92 -13.90
N LEU A 853 -22.63 16.46 -12.76
CA LEU A 853 -23.33 15.63 -11.77
C LEU A 853 -23.78 16.45 -10.54
N LYS A 854 -23.74 17.78 -10.64
CA LYS A 854 -24.00 18.76 -9.58
C LYS A 854 -23.05 18.66 -8.37
N ARG A 855 -21.85 18.11 -8.56
CA ARG A 855 -20.83 17.99 -7.51
C ARG A 855 -19.97 19.25 -7.45
N PRO A 856 -19.58 19.73 -6.26
CA PRO A 856 -18.70 20.88 -6.15
C PRO A 856 -17.30 20.59 -6.71
N ARG A 857 -16.82 21.49 -7.56
CA ARG A 857 -15.42 21.58 -7.97
C ARG A 857 -14.71 22.52 -7.00
N MET A 858 -13.67 21.98 -6.37
CA MET A 858 -12.88 22.68 -5.37
C MET A 858 -11.43 22.75 -5.82
N LEU A 859 -10.84 23.94 -5.72
CA LEU A 859 -9.46 24.20 -6.10
C LEU A 859 -8.64 24.60 -4.86
N LEU A 860 -7.43 24.05 -4.73
CA LEU A 860 -6.46 24.53 -3.75
C LEU A 860 -5.93 25.89 -4.21
N VAL A 861 -6.00 26.90 -3.35
CA VAL A 861 -5.56 28.28 -3.64
C VAL A 861 -4.59 28.73 -2.57
N GLY A 862 -3.41 29.17 -3.02
CA GLY A 862 -2.28 29.55 -2.18
C GLY A 862 -1.47 28.36 -1.66
N PRO A 863 -0.20 28.57 -1.26
CA PRO A 863 0.55 27.55 -0.54
C PRO A 863 -0.08 27.32 0.85
N PRO A 864 -0.21 26.07 1.32
CA PRO A 864 -0.82 25.78 2.62
C PRO A 864 0.04 26.36 3.75
N ALA A 865 -0.49 27.36 4.45
CA ALA A 865 0.23 28.22 5.38
C ALA A 865 0.51 27.59 6.76
N HIS A 866 1.10 26.38 6.79
CA HIS A 866 1.60 25.73 8.02
C HIS A 866 2.91 24.94 7.85
N ALA A 867 3.57 24.99 6.69
CA ALA A 867 4.89 24.36 6.50
C ALA A 867 6.04 25.03 7.29
N ALA A 868 5.82 26.21 7.89
CA ALA A 868 6.80 26.91 8.70
C ALA A 868 6.14 27.62 9.89
N SER A 869 6.30 27.05 11.09
CA SER A 869 5.97 27.70 12.37
C SER A 869 7.04 27.36 13.40
N GLY A 870 8.15 28.09 13.36
CA GLY A 870 9.36 27.80 14.17
C GLY A 870 10.34 28.97 14.26
N ALA A 871 9.87 30.21 14.08
CA ALA A 871 10.65 31.43 14.26
C ALA A 871 9.72 32.57 14.71
N SER A 872 10.26 33.50 15.50
CA SER A 872 9.56 34.71 15.96
C SER A 872 9.38 35.74 14.83
N ALA A 873 8.41 36.64 14.98
CA ALA A 873 8.20 37.73 14.05
C ALA A 873 9.28 38.82 14.21
N ASP A 874 10.03 39.07 13.14
CA ASP A 874 10.52 40.41 12.80
C ASP A 874 10.71 40.52 11.28
N GLY A 875 10.59 41.71 10.70
CA GLY A 875 10.24 41.85 9.27
C GLY A 875 11.27 42.55 8.37
N MET A 876 11.35 42.14 7.10
CA MET A 876 11.91 42.97 6.01
C MET A 876 11.31 42.64 4.63
N LYS A 877 11.42 43.59 3.68
CA LYS A 877 10.84 43.53 2.32
C LYS A 877 11.83 42.91 1.32
N GLY A 878 11.35 42.11 0.34
CA GLY A 878 12.21 41.59 -0.74
C GLY A 878 11.42 41.03 -1.93
N GLY A 879 11.88 41.33 -3.15
CA GLY A 879 11.16 41.17 -4.42
C GLY A 879 10.66 39.75 -4.78
N ALA A 880 9.49 39.71 -5.41
CA ALA A 880 8.89 38.51 -5.98
C ALA A 880 9.37 38.27 -7.42
N SER A 881 9.75 37.03 -7.74
CA SER A 881 9.88 36.54 -9.12
C SER A 881 9.10 35.24 -9.27
N SER A 882 8.13 35.19 -10.18
CA SER A 882 7.24 34.04 -10.33
C SER A 882 7.92 32.86 -11.03
N ALA A 883 7.82 31.68 -10.42
CA ALA A 883 8.08 30.39 -11.06
C ALA A 883 6.82 29.54 -10.92
N ALA A 884 6.30 29.02 -12.03
CA ALA A 884 5.08 28.21 -12.01
C ALA A 884 5.31 26.86 -11.29
N PRO A 885 4.34 26.37 -10.48
CA PRO A 885 4.46 25.08 -9.84
C PRO A 885 4.67 23.93 -10.84
N ARG A 886 5.39 22.90 -10.38
CA ARG A 886 5.53 21.65 -11.14
C ARG A 886 4.26 20.82 -10.96
N ARG A 887 3.83 20.15 -12.03
CA ARG A 887 2.76 19.13 -11.94
C ARG A 887 3.18 17.98 -11.04
N LEU A 888 2.19 17.33 -10.42
CA LEU A 888 2.30 15.99 -9.82
C LEU A 888 3.01 15.01 -10.74
N ARG A 889 4.31 14.89 -10.50
CA ARG A 889 5.17 13.81 -10.97
C ARG A 889 5.88 13.35 -9.72
N LEU A 890 5.65 12.10 -9.32
CA LEU A 890 6.28 11.47 -8.16
C LEU A 890 7.76 11.16 -8.48
N GLU A 891 8.55 12.21 -8.74
CA GLU A 891 10.00 12.17 -8.56
C GLU A 891 10.22 12.11 -7.05
N ALA A 892 10.90 11.07 -6.56
CA ALA A 892 10.93 10.74 -5.13
C ALA A 892 11.87 11.63 -4.28
N GLU A 893 12.24 12.82 -4.75
CA GLU A 893 13.41 13.57 -4.25
C GLU A 893 13.18 14.41 -2.98
N ASP A 894 11.94 14.77 -2.62
CA ASP A 894 11.65 15.32 -1.27
C ASP A 894 11.63 14.23 -0.17
N VAL A 895 11.94 12.98 -0.54
CA VAL A 895 12.30 11.86 0.35
C VAL A 895 13.69 11.29 -0.01
N LEU A 896 14.37 11.82 -1.03
CA LEU A 896 15.68 11.35 -1.52
C LEU A 896 16.59 12.53 -1.90
N GLY A 897 17.33 13.05 -0.92
CA GLY A 897 18.30 14.13 -1.11
C GLY A 897 19.55 13.70 -1.89
N SER A 898 19.59 14.04 -3.18
CA SER A 898 20.78 14.24 -4.02
C SER A 898 21.89 13.16 -4.04
N ASN A 899 22.00 12.45 -5.16
CA ASN A 899 23.23 12.49 -5.98
C ASN A 899 23.00 11.89 -7.38
N GLY A 900 22.80 12.74 -8.38
CA GLY A 900 22.52 12.32 -9.75
C GLY A 900 23.72 12.43 -10.68
N ARG A 901 23.86 11.48 -11.62
CA ARG A 901 24.32 11.71 -12.99
C ARG A 901 23.99 10.50 -13.87
N GLY A 902 23.36 10.76 -15.00
CA GLY A 902 23.37 9.85 -16.15
C GLY A 902 24.15 10.50 -17.29
N PHE A 903 24.94 9.70 -18.01
CA PHE A 903 25.40 10.04 -19.35
C PHE A 903 25.67 8.77 -20.14
N VAL A 904 25.15 8.71 -21.36
CA VAL A 904 25.55 7.74 -22.39
C VAL A 904 25.85 8.54 -23.64
N SER A 905 27.07 8.40 -24.16
CA SER A 905 27.46 8.83 -25.50
C SER A 905 28.57 7.91 -25.98
N GLN A 906 28.48 7.43 -27.22
CA GLN A 906 29.47 6.52 -27.80
C GLN A 906 30.67 7.30 -28.34
N ALA A 907 31.87 6.80 -28.08
CA ALA A 907 33.07 7.02 -28.88
C ALA A 907 34.09 5.91 -28.56
N ALA A 908 34.83 5.44 -29.57
CA ALA A 908 35.88 4.43 -29.46
C ALA A 908 36.77 4.48 -30.71
N PRO A 909 37.95 3.83 -30.73
CA PRO A 909 38.93 3.69 -29.64
C PRO A 909 40.30 4.29 -30.04
N ALA A 910 41.24 4.40 -29.09
CA ALA A 910 42.65 4.67 -29.36
C ALA A 910 43.53 3.86 -28.38
N ALA A 911 44.77 3.55 -28.79
CA ALA A 911 45.65 2.60 -28.09
C ALA A 911 46.99 3.22 -27.67
N GLY A 912 47.67 2.57 -26.71
CA GLY A 912 48.93 3.00 -26.10
C GLY A 912 48.71 3.87 -24.84
N LEU A 913 49.65 3.91 -23.89
CA LEU A 913 50.93 3.21 -23.77
C LEU A 913 51.28 2.98 -22.27
N TYR A 914 52.44 2.36 -21.99
CA TYR A 914 53.11 2.39 -20.67
C TYR A 914 53.45 3.87 -20.30
N ASP A 915 53.78 4.27 -19.06
CA ASP A 915 54.63 3.58 -18.07
C ASP A 915 54.52 4.16 -16.62
N LEU A 916 55.37 3.65 -15.73
CA LEU A 916 55.64 4.00 -14.33
C LEU A 916 55.79 5.51 -14.01
N GLN A 917 55.39 5.93 -12.81
CA GLN A 917 56.29 6.10 -11.65
C GLN A 917 55.55 6.54 -10.36
N ALA A 918 56.19 6.38 -9.21
CA ALA A 918 55.68 6.78 -7.90
C ALA A 918 56.65 7.74 -7.19
N SER A 919 56.12 8.68 -6.41
CA SER A 919 56.90 9.50 -5.47
C SER A 919 56.05 9.97 -4.28
N HIS A 920 56.63 9.91 -3.07
CA HIS A 920 56.03 10.49 -1.87
C HIS A 920 56.22 12.01 -1.84
N VAL A 921 55.18 12.73 -1.44
CA VAL A 921 55.30 13.94 -0.61
C VAL A 921 54.24 13.88 0.48
N GLN A 922 54.61 14.30 1.69
CA GLN A 922 53.77 14.29 2.89
C GLN A 922 53.61 15.73 3.38
N GLY A 923 52.39 16.18 3.68
CA GLY A 923 52.16 17.55 4.17
C GLY A 923 50.69 17.85 4.45
N ASP A 924 50.41 18.26 5.69
CA ASP A 924 49.09 18.73 6.12
C ASP A 924 48.82 20.16 5.62
N ILE A 925 47.74 20.36 4.86
CA ILE A 925 47.16 21.67 4.62
C ILE A 925 45.64 21.59 4.79
N THR A 926 45.11 22.34 5.76
CA THR A 926 43.68 22.61 5.91
C THR A 926 43.19 23.53 4.80
N ALA A 927 42.23 23.08 3.98
CA ALA A 927 41.62 23.91 2.94
C ALA A 927 40.10 23.66 2.84
N ALA A 928 39.31 24.74 2.81
CA ALA A 928 37.86 24.67 2.60
C ALA A 928 37.52 24.49 1.11
N ALA A 929 36.45 23.76 0.81
CA ALA A 929 36.03 23.50 -0.57
C ALA A 929 35.35 24.73 -1.22
N PRO A 930 35.81 25.21 -2.40
CA PRO A 930 35.20 26.33 -3.10
C PRO A 930 33.97 25.94 -3.94
N THR A 931 32.91 26.74 -3.87
CA THR A 931 31.59 26.44 -4.45
C THR A 931 31.55 26.50 -5.99
N LEU A 932 31.74 25.36 -6.65
CA LEU A 932 31.82 25.23 -8.12
C LEU A 932 30.46 25.28 -8.86
N THR A 933 29.45 25.95 -8.30
CA THR A 933 28.04 25.88 -8.76
C THR A 933 27.64 27.02 -9.71
N VAL A 934 28.35 28.15 -9.71
CA VAL A 934 27.89 29.38 -10.40
C VAL A 934 28.08 29.35 -11.93
N ARG A 935 29.19 28.78 -12.44
CA ARG A 935 29.52 28.84 -13.88
C ARG A 935 28.60 28.01 -14.80
N VAL A 936 27.88 27.01 -14.27
CA VAL A 936 27.00 26.14 -15.09
C VAL A 936 25.62 26.77 -15.33
N MET A 937 25.15 27.67 -14.47
CA MET A 937 23.86 28.36 -14.66
C MET A 937 23.93 29.48 -15.72
N GLN A 938 25.04 30.24 -15.78
CA GLN A 938 25.17 31.35 -16.73
C GLN A 938 25.18 30.87 -18.19
N GLU A 939 25.91 29.80 -18.49
CA GLU A 939 26.03 29.29 -19.86
C GLU A 939 24.72 28.66 -20.39
N ARG A 940 23.87 28.12 -19.50
CA ARG A 940 22.51 27.70 -19.87
C ARG A 940 21.57 28.87 -20.16
N LYS A 941 21.77 30.02 -19.50
CA LYS A 941 20.96 31.23 -19.74
C LYS A 941 21.34 31.91 -21.06
N ARG A 942 22.61 31.84 -21.46
CA ARG A 942 23.11 32.36 -22.75
C ARG A 942 22.46 31.65 -23.95
N ARG A 943 22.51 30.31 -23.99
CA ARG A 943 21.94 29.50 -25.09
C ARG A 943 20.41 29.58 -25.22
N ALA A 944 19.71 30.15 -24.24
CA ALA A 944 18.27 30.42 -24.33
C ALA A 944 17.95 31.79 -24.97
N GLY A 945 18.91 32.72 -25.01
CA GLY A 945 18.77 34.01 -25.70
C GLY A 945 19.12 33.95 -27.20
N GLU A 946 19.97 33.02 -27.59
CA GLU A 946 20.53 32.90 -28.96
C GLU A 946 19.54 32.34 -30.01
N ALA A 947 18.26 32.17 -29.64
CA ALA A 947 17.17 31.78 -30.54
C ALA A 947 16.27 32.95 -30.98
N LEU A 948 16.52 34.18 -30.50
CA LEU A 948 15.71 35.37 -30.77
C LEU A 948 16.59 36.61 -31.03
N GLY A 949 17.06 36.76 -32.27
CA GLY A 949 17.56 38.04 -32.80
C GLY A 949 18.91 37.99 -33.50
N SER A 950 18.89 37.88 -34.84
CA SER A 950 19.81 38.65 -35.72
C SER A 950 19.35 38.57 -37.19
N ALA A 951 18.83 39.69 -37.70
CA ALA A 951 18.81 40.06 -39.12
C ALA A 951 18.47 41.55 -39.20
N ASN A 952 19.45 42.41 -39.51
CA ASN A 952 19.29 43.87 -39.49
C ASN A 952 18.84 44.44 -40.85
N ASN A 953 18.25 45.63 -40.78
CA ASN A 953 17.85 46.53 -41.87
C ASN A 953 18.69 46.47 -43.16
N THR A 954 17.99 46.49 -44.31
CA THR A 954 18.46 47.15 -45.55
C THR A 954 17.31 47.81 -46.31
N SER A 955 17.59 48.99 -46.89
CA SER A 955 16.82 49.71 -47.94
C SER A 955 15.44 50.37 -47.61
N ILE A 956 15.19 51.43 -48.39
CA ILE A 956 14.23 52.56 -48.33
C ILE A 956 13.91 52.89 -49.83
N PRO A 957 12.84 53.60 -50.28
CA PRO A 957 11.55 54.05 -49.71
C PRO A 957 10.28 53.65 -50.55
N SER A 958 9.12 54.25 -50.20
CA SER A 958 7.98 54.61 -51.09
C SER A 958 7.04 53.48 -51.56
N SER A 959 5.78 53.75 -51.97
CA SER A 959 5.13 55.02 -52.31
C SER A 959 3.65 55.16 -51.88
N MET A 960 3.27 56.42 -51.60
CA MET A 960 1.96 57.08 -51.80
C MET A 960 0.61 56.44 -51.39
N LYS A 961 -0.14 57.27 -50.65
CA LYS A 961 -1.62 57.29 -50.57
C LYS A 961 -2.26 57.45 -51.96
N VAL A 962 -3.54 57.05 -52.09
CA VAL A 962 -4.59 57.96 -52.61
C VAL A 962 -5.88 57.74 -51.80
N GLU A 963 -6.70 58.78 -51.70
CA GLU A 963 -8.09 58.75 -51.23
C GLU A 963 -9.05 58.07 -52.27
N GLU A 964 -10.39 58.08 -52.24
CA GLU A 964 -11.42 58.79 -51.44
C GLU A 964 -12.81 58.10 -51.54
N ARG A 965 -13.75 58.52 -50.67
CA ARG A 965 -15.22 58.55 -50.86
C ARG A 965 -16.05 57.25 -50.98
N SER A 966 -17.35 57.48 -50.94
CA SER A 966 -18.48 56.57 -50.68
C SER A 966 -19.65 56.83 -51.65
N GLN A 967 -20.68 55.98 -51.63
CA GLN A 967 -21.96 56.08 -52.40
C GLN A 967 -21.83 55.60 -53.88
N THR A 968 -22.82 54.97 -54.54
CA THR A 968 -24.16 54.48 -54.13
C THR A 968 -24.72 53.39 -55.07
N ASN A 969 -25.49 52.45 -54.51
CA ASN A 969 -26.73 51.81 -55.05
C ASN A 969 -26.92 51.30 -56.52
N LEU A 970 -27.40 50.04 -56.60
CA LEU A 970 -28.64 49.55 -57.25
C LEU A 970 -28.69 48.82 -58.64
N THR A 971 -29.24 47.59 -58.59
CA THR A 971 -29.83 46.73 -59.67
C THR A 971 -28.85 46.04 -60.65
N SER A 972 -29.17 44.97 -61.43
CA SER A 972 -30.47 44.36 -61.87
C SER A 972 -30.37 42.86 -62.23
N ARG A 973 -31.44 42.05 -61.93
CA ARG A 973 -32.07 40.98 -62.76
C ARG A 973 -31.27 39.66 -63.07
N GLU A 974 -31.84 38.45 -63.34
CA GLU A 974 -33.26 37.96 -63.38
C GLU A 974 -33.46 36.41 -63.31
N HIS A 975 -34.74 35.98 -63.16
CA HIS A 975 -35.39 34.70 -63.59
C HIS A 975 -35.14 33.36 -62.83
N LEU A 976 -36.11 32.41 -62.67
CA LEU A 976 -37.60 32.44 -62.82
C LEU A 976 -38.34 31.21 -62.15
N SER A 977 -39.67 31.36 -61.96
CA SER A 977 -40.76 30.34 -61.88
C SER A 977 -41.35 29.89 -60.51
N HIS A 978 -42.63 29.46 -60.54
CA HIS A 978 -43.62 29.25 -59.44
C HIS A 978 -44.37 27.89 -59.67
N PRO A 979 -45.66 27.58 -59.29
CA PRO A 979 -46.71 28.20 -58.42
C PRO A 979 -47.49 27.17 -57.50
N PRO A 980 -48.68 27.45 -56.87
CA PRO A 980 -49.14 28.62 -56.07
C PRO A 980 -50.03 28.29 -54.81
N VAL A 981 -50.66 29.34 -54.22
CA VAL A 981 -52.09 29.44 -53.73
C VAL A 981 -52.44 29.61 -52.20
N THR A 982 -52.73 30.87 -51.80
CA THR A 982 -53.76 31.38 -50.82
C THR A 982 -53.61 31.20 -49.28
N LYS A 983 -54.17 32.05 -48.37
CA LYS A 983 -54.62 33.49 -48.36
C LYS A 983 -54.91 34.01 -46.90
N ARG A 984 -54.85 35.35 -46.71
CA ARG A 984 -55.59 36.23 -45.74
C ARG A 984 -55.40 36.13 -44.18
N ALA A 985 -54.62 37.07 -43.65
CA ALA A 985 -55.01 38.28 -42.86
C ALA A 985 -56.05 38.30 -41.69
N ARG A 986 -55.72 39.16 -40.68
CA ARG A 986 -56.53 40.05 -39.78
C ARG A 986 -56.53 39.83 -38.24
N ALA A 987 -56.19 40.92 -37.53
CA ALA A 987 -56.81 41.51 -36.32
C ALA A 987 -56.60 40.96 -34.89
N GLU A 988 -56.44 41.92 -33.95
CA GLU A 988 -56.75 41.88 -32.50
C GLU A 988 -58.26 42.25 -32.29
N PRO A 989 -58.84 42.46 -31.08
CA PRO A 989 -58.31 42.37 -29.69
C PRO A 989 -59.28 41.68 -28.68
N GLU A 990 -59.13 42.02 -27.39
CA GLU A 990 -60.14 42.03 -26.30
C GLU A 990 -60.48 40.75 -25.48
N ALA A 991 -61.23 40.97 -24.39
CA ALA A 991 -61.51 40.07 -23.26
C ALA A 991 -62.89 39.33 -23.43
N ASP A 992 -63.50 38.60 -22.48
CA ASP A 992 -63.81 38.94 -21.07
C ASP A 992 -64.43 37.72 -20.30
N ALA A 993 -64.60 37.89 -18.98
CA ALA A 993 -65.69 37.42 -18.11
C ALA A 993 -66.13 35.93 -17.95
N THR A 994 -66.31 35.56 -16.66
CA THR A 994 -67.44 34.78 -16.06
C THR A 994 -67.64 33.26 -16.33
N ALA A 995 -68.37 32.48 -15.52
CA ALA A 995 -68.60 32.40 -14.05
C ALA A 995 -69.58 31.24 -13.68
N ARG A 996 -69.53 30.77 -12.41
CA ARG A 996 -70.61 30.03 -11.67
C ARG A 996 -70.93 28.59 -12.19
N HIS A 997 -71.67 27.69 -11.50
CA HIS A 997 -72.69 27.84 -10.44
C HIS A 997 -72.95 26.51 -9.64
N VAL A 998 -73.28 26.57 -8.32
CA VAL A 998 -74.42 25.86 -7.62
C VAL A 998 -74.42 24.29 -7.51
N GLN A 999 -74.85 23.57 -6.42
CA GLN A 999 -75.56 23.89 -5.14
C GLN A 999 -75.56 22.75 -4.05
N ARG A 1000 -76.11 23.07 -2.86
CA ARG A 1000 -77.00 22.27 -1.92
C ARG A 1000 -76.46 21.44 -0.71
N ARG A 1001 -76.74 21.98 0.50
CA ARG A 1001 -77.68 21.51 1.59
C ARG A 1001 -77.23 20.71 2.86
N VAL A 1002 -77.74 21.22 4.00
CA VAL A 1002 -78.40 20.55 5.18
C VAL A 1002 -77.56 20.08 6.40
N GLU A 1003 -77.41 21.02 7.37
CA GLU A 1003 -77.99 21.04 8.74
C GLU A 1003 -77.58 20.08 9.91
N THR A 1004 -77.56 20.71 11.11
CA THR A 1004 -77.83 20.20 12.50
C THR A 1004 -76.88 19.19 13.19
N ALA A 1005 -76.67 19.21 14.52
CA ALA A 1005 -76.80 20.24 15.59
C ALA A 1005 -76.24 19.73 16.97
N ILE A 1006 -76.40 20.55 18.03
CA ILE A 1006 -76.67 20.17 19.45
C ILE A 1006 -75.50 20.01 20.47
N VAL A 1007 -75.44 21.00 21.40
CA VAL A 1007 -75.31 20.89 22.89
C VAL A 1007 -73.93 20.74 23.59
N SER A 1008 -73.35 21.92 23.89
CA SER A 1008 -73.07 22.54 25.22
C SER A 1008 -72.04 22.03 26.27
N SER A 1009 -71.67 23.02 27.10
CA SER A 1009 -71.30 23.00 28.55
C SER A 1009 -70.03 22.24 29.01
N ALA A 1010 -69.35 22.67 30.08
CA ALA A 1010 -69.32 23.96 30.80
C ALA A 1010 -68.09 24.03 31.74
N ASP A 1011 -67.99 25.12 32.49
CA ASP A 1011 -67.07 25.49 33.57
C ASP A 1011 -66.43 24.37 34.42
N ALA A 1012 -65.14 24.57 34.75
CA ALA A 1012 -64.73 24.70 36.16
C ALA A 1012 -63.38 25.46 36.32
N ARG A 1013 -63.43 26.50 37.17
CA ARG A 1013 -62.31 27.24 37.80
C ARG A 1013 -62.12 26.68 39.25
N PRO A 1014 -61.21 27.19 40.13
CA PRO A 1014 -59.83 27.71 39.97
C PRO A 1014 -58.85 27.42 41.18
N HIS A 1015 -57.66 28.04 41.14
CA HIS A 1015 -56.92 28.69 42.26
C HIS A 1015 -56.12 27.93 43.35
N SER A 1016 -55.18 28.70 43.95
CA SER A 1016 -54.32 28.49 45.16
C SER A 1016 -53.36 27.29 45.15
N ALA A 1017 -52.02 27.39 45.20
CA ALA A 1017 -51.02 28.41 45.63
C ALA A 1017 -50.60 28.41 47.12
N LEU A 1018 -49.36 28.89 47.35
CA LEU A 1018 -48.68 29.33 48.59
C LEU A 1018 -47.53 28.46 49.17
N HIS A 1019 -46.37 29.12 49.25
CA HIS A 1019 -45.27 29.06 50.23
C HIS A 1019 -44.27 27.87 50.40
N SER A 1020 -43.01 28.28 50.23
CA SER A 1020 -41.73 27.82 50.81
C SER A 1020 -41.65 28.08 52.35
N PRO A 1021 -40.60 27.69 53.15
CA PRO A 1021 -39.17 27.57 52.78
C PRO A 1021 -38.31 26.46 53.47
N LEU A 1022 -36.98 26.62 53.33
CA LEU A 1022 -35.82 25.92 53.94
C LEU A 1022 -35.68 26.20 55.47
N PRO A 1023 -34.61 25.77 56.21
CA PRO A 1023 -33.51 24.80 55.96
C PRO A 1023 -33.28 23.78 57.14
N SER A 1024 -32.23 22.92 57.07
CA SER A 1024 -31.06 22.97 57.99
C SER A 1024 -30.30 21.65 58.27
N VAL A 1025 -29.04 21.86 58.68
CA VAL A 1025 -27.88 20.95 58.87
C VAL A 1025 -27.91 20.17 60.20
N SER A 1026 -27.35 18.95 60.28
CA SER A 1026 -26.40 18.56 61.35
C SER A 1026 -25.72 17.19 61.19
N THR A 1027 -24.58 17.04 61.87
CA THR A 1027 -23.57 15.98 61.80
C THR A 1027 -23.63 15.03 63.02
N LEU A 1028 -23.04 13.82 62.96
CA LEU A 1028 -21.86 13.42 63.78
C LEU A 1028 -21.42 11.93 63.70
N LYS A 1029 -20.14 11.77 64.08
CA LYS A 1029 -19.25 10.60 64.30
C LYS A 1029 -19.86 9.28 64.83
N GLY A 1030 -19.17 8.17 64.55
CA GLY A 1030 -19.06 7.02 65.48
C GLY A 1030 -18.53 5.72 64.86
N GLY A 1031 -17.56 5.05 65.52
CA GLY A 1031 -17.13 3.68 65.18
C GLY A 1031 -15.87 3.26 65.95
N PHE A 1032 -15.59 1.95 66.10
CA PHE A 1032 -14.27 1.39 66.46
C PHE A 1032 -14.22 -0.17 66.39
N THR A 1033 -12.99 -0.71 66.48
CA THR A 1033 -12.57 -2.06 66.93
C THR A 1033 -12.97 -3.36 66.20
N LYS A 1034 -11.94 -3.98 65.59
CA LYS A 1034 -11.63 -5.44 65.56
C LYS A 1034 -11.14 -5.90 66.97
N PRO A 1035 -10.91 -7.21 67.35
CA PRO A 1035 -10.33 -8.26 66.49
C PRO A 1035 -10.55 -9.79 66.76
N SER A 1036 -10.09 -10.59 65.78
CA SER A 1036 -9.38 -11.90 65.92
C SER A 1036 -10.09 -13.27 66.12
N ALA A 1037 -9.43 -14.30 65.57
CA ALA A 1037 -9.19 -15.67 66.10
C ALA A 1037 -9.88 -16.93 65.47
N LYS A 1038 -9.03 -17.71 64.77
CA LYS A 1038 -8.83 -19.19 64.82
C LYS A 1038 -9.93 -20.22 64.42
N CYS A 1039 -9.68 -20.87 63.28
CA CYS A 1039 -9.40 -22.33 63.10
C CYS A 1039 -10.37 -23.46 63.56
N SER A 1040 -10.88 -24.18 62.54
CA SER A 1040 -10.65 -25.62 62.23
C SER A 1040 -11.36 -26.80 62.95
N GLN A 1041 -12.05 -27.60 62.12
CA GLN A 1041 -12.18 -29.08 62.08
C GLN A 1041 -13.03 -29.86 63.11
N THR A 1042 -13.95 -30.68 62.58
CA THR A 1042 -14.33 -32.09 62.91
C THR A 1042 -15.60 -32.46 62.11
N SER A 1043 -16.03 -33.72 61.93
CA SER A 1043 -15.45 -34.80 61.11
C SER A 1043 -16.35 -36.06 61.12
N LYS A 1044 -17.12 -36.33 60.03
CA LYS A 1044 -17.64 -37.67 59.59
C LYS A 1044 -18.56 -38.44 60.62
N PRO A 1045 -19.11 -39.66 60.37
CA PRO A 1045 -18.91 -40.63 59.26
C PRO A 1045 -20.15 -41.39 58.66
N THR A 1046 -19.93 -42.10 57.54
CA THR A 1046 -20.58 -43.39 57.09
C THR A 1046 -22.11 -43.46 56.81
N ALA A 1047 -22.68 -44.41 56.03
CA ALA A 1047 -22.18 -45.50 55.15
C ALA A 1047 -23.27 -45.94 54.12
N ARG A 1048 -22.90 -46.81 53.14
CA ARG A 1048 -23.67 -47.84 52.35
C ARG A 1048 -25.15 -47.58 51.95
N GLY A 1049 -25.65 -47.99 50.77
CA GLY A 1049 -25.02 -48.66 49.62
C GLY A 1049 -26.04 -49.38 48.71
N VAL A 1050 -25.78 -49.37 47.39
CA VAL A 1050 -26.25 -50.26 46.28
C VAL A 1050 -27.60 -51.00 46.42
N HIS A 1051 -28.53 -50.74 45.50
CA HIS A 1051 -29.19 -51.79 44.72
C HIS A 1051 -29.65 -51.28 43.34
N ALA A 1052 -29.85 -52.21 42.39
CA ALA A 1052 -30.23 -51.91 41.01
C ALA A 1052 -31.46 -52.73 40.56
N GLY A 1053 -32.17 -52.23 39.54
CA GLY A 1053 -33.28 -52.91 38.88
C GLY A 1053 -33.94 -51.98 37.86
N GLY A 1054 -34.18 -52.48 36.64
CA GLY A 1054 -34.86 -51.74 35.56
C GLY A 1054 -35.85 -52.65 34.83
N VAL A 1055 -36.97 -52.09 34.37
CA VAL A 1055 -38.06 -52.76 33.64
C VAL A 1055 -38.56 -51.81 32.52
N SER A 1056 -39.34 -52.31 31.57
CA SER A 1056 -39.42 -51.82 30.20
C SER A 1056 -40.79 -51.29 29.71
N ASP A 1057 -40.73 -50.68 28.51
CA ASP A 1057 -41.75 -50.62 27.45
C ASP A 1057 -43.10 -49.85 27.57
N GLN A 1058 -43.20 -48.84 26.69
CA GLN A 1058 -44.25 -48.61 25.66
C GLN A 1058 -45.76 -48.73 25.99
N HIS A 1059 -46.46 -47.58 25.92
CA HIS A 1059 -47.65 -47.27 25.08
C HIS A 1059 -47.66 -45.71 24.88
N GLY A 1060 -48.16 -45.06 23.82
CA GLY A 1060 -49.55 -45.01 23.30
C GLY A 1060 -50.43 -44.15 24.24
N THR A 1061 -51.09 -43.02 23.91
CA THR A 1061 -51.39 -42.19 22.71
C THR A 1061 -51.64 -40.73 23.21
N GLY A 1062 -51.78 -39.60 22.51
CA GLY A 1062 -52.03 -39.21 21.12
C GLY A 1062 -53.00 -38.00 21.05
N GLY A 1063 -52.56 -36.82 20.57
CA GLY A 1063 -53.40 -35.66 20.14
C GLY A 1063 -53.69 -34.52 21.16
N GLY A 1064 -53.84 -33.26 20.68
CA GLY A 1064 -54.44 -32.14 21.46
C GLY A 1064 -53.89 -30.71 21.28
N SER A 1065 -54.46 -29.94 20.34
CA SER A 1065 -54.75 -28.47 20.37
C SER A 1065 -53.88 -27.42 21.13
N SER A 1066 -53.19 -26.58 20.35
CA SER A 1066 -53.26 -25.07 20.27
C SER A 1066 -53.23 -24.12 21.50
N ASP A 1067 -52.53 -23.00 21.28
CA ASP A 1067 -52.65 -21.62 21.84
C ASP A 1067 -52.51 -21.44 23.38
N ALA A 1068 -51.54 -20.70 23.96
CA ALA A 1068 -50.89 -19.40 23.68
C ALA A 1068 -51.66 -18.15 24.20
N VAL A 1069 -51.07 -17.45 25.21
CA VAL A 1069 -51.19 -16.00 25.47
C VAL A 1069 -49.99 -15.51 26.31
N PHE A 1070 -49.59 -14.26 26.07
CA PHE A 1070 -48.52 -13.45 26.67
C PHE A 1070 -48.36 -13.47 28.22
N SER A 1071 -47.13 -13.30 28.72
CA SER A 1071 -46.67 -12.00 29.29
C SER A 1071 -45.15 -11.95 29.55
N PHE A 1072 -44.57 -10.75 29.38
CA PHE A 1072 -43.18 -10.31 29.61
C PHE A 1072 -42.05 -10.98 28.79
#